data_AF-W7US72-F1
#
_entry.id   AF-W7US72-F1
#
_cell.length_a   1.000
_cell.length_b   1.000
_cell.length_c   1.000
_cell.angle_alpha   90.00
_cell.angle_beta   90.00
_cell.angle_gamma   90.00
#
_symmetry.space_group_name_H-M   'P 1'
#
loop_
_entity.id
_entity.type
_entity.pdbx_description
1 polymer ?
#
loop_
_entity_poly.entity_id
_entity_poly.type
_entity_poly.pdbx_seq_one_letter_code
_entity_poly.pdbx_strand_id
1 'polypeptide(L)'
;MTIYLDRGPFLTIPDKLHPGQYKVIRNPDWHGELPEIVSFTDFLKWNYTLEYGRHIRELHYYRQLPLPWGVPREADIETVIIEEGRYDRIDHDSFDMYVICNVVFDMNGYRQCQKYIVHGYYCSNGGSDFLCDAEIYNGQFIRLNNPLDEFLVPILSKKDFESIAQEIFDGFYPYKSNYPGCINTFVIARFMGLDIKYARLSKNGKVKSKLILDKRDTTVYDKDGKAIKMKIGGPTILVDESLEEEEAQNAIIHECVHAYLHNLFYELQSYYRKMVGRKMPEFNDYFYSKTQRSCLKWMETQANAIPRFIQMPEEQASEVILNFFEKLPGEPDWDDYRELIDLVKWKFGVSRNAAKKRIVELGWPEVRGVYVYNTTGYVEDYDVELRFPDDYTYTLSFSHISDVFASCDTFAELVRSKKFIYLDGHVIINSDRYIRKEHGIAMGLTEYARHHMAECCLDFKRVYAEFDYSYTYGELHKDELTEITAENRSFSDEQRKKIRMAMYEISEENDKLAVPSAVNEFGKAVRFHMERCGVTSDQVADRSGMGVNTVNKMRSGKKVKLETVLAFCVALELEESFRLDLMQKAKVEFDMGNPAHRLYVTIFELMPKANVYQINDLLKAEGFTPWTRDCEEKKRYAKKSM
;
A
#
# COMPACT_ATOMS: atom_id res chain seq x y z
N MET A 1 -45.89 8.35 -21.17
CA MET A 1 -45.02 7.68 -20.19
C MET A 1 -44.33 8.77 -19.40
N THR A 2 -44.69 8.96 -18.13
CA THR A 2 -44.16 10.04 -17.29
C THR A 2 -42.68 9.77 -17.07
N ILE A 3 -41.81 10.47 -17.80
CA ILE A 3 -40.37 10.40 -17.59
C ILE A 3 -40.14 11.11 -16.26
N TYR A 4 -39.89 10.34 -15.21
CA TYR A 4 -39.33 10.87 -13.97
C TYR A 4 -37.97 11.46 -14.36
N LEU A 5 -37.91 12.79 -14.50
CA LEU A 5 -36.65 13.51 -14.38
C LEU A 5 -36.16 13.17 -12.99
N ASP A 6 -35.20 12.27 -12.89
CA ASP A 6 -34.52 11.91 -11.66
C ASP A 6 -33.71 13.15 -11.26
N ARG A 7 -34.41 14.15 -10.73
CA ARG A 7 -33.80 15.31 -10.11
C ARG A 7 -32.96 14.68 -9.00
N GLY A 8 -31.65 14.89 -9.02
CA GLY A 8 -30.75 14.18 -8.12
C GLY A 8 -31.09 14.38 -6.62
N PRO A 9 -30.19 14.03 -5.70
CA PRO A 9 -30.43 14.18 -4.27
C PRO A 9 -30.77 15.61 -3.80
N PHE A 10 -30.61 16.63 -4.64
CA PHE A 10 -30.83 18.04 -4.32
C PHE A 10 -31.74 18.74 -5.34
N LEU A 11 -32.56 19.66 -4.85
CA LEU A 11 -33.42 20.54 -5.63
C LEU A 11 -33.06 21.99 -5.32
N THR A 12 -32.79 22.78 -6.35
CA THR A 12 -32.65 24.23 -6.24
C THR A 12 -34.04 24.86 -6.40
N ILE A 13 -34.59 25.40 -5.32
CA ILE A 13 -35.91 26.05 -5.32
C ILE A 13 -35.79 27.55 -5.04
N PRO A 14 -36.62 28.42 -5.64
CA PRO A 14 -36.63 29.84 -5.31
C PRO A 14 -36.89 30.06 -3.81
N ASP A 15 -36.06 30.88 -3.16
CA ASP A 15 -36.29 31.28 -1.78
C ASP A 15 -37.47 32.24 -1.71
N LYS A 16 -38.60 31.75 -1.20
CA LYS A 16 -39.84 32.52 -1.07
C LYS A 16 -39.70 33.73 -0.14
N LEU A 17 -38.69 33.74 0.74
CA LEU A 17 -38.42 34.82 1.68
C LEU A 17 -37.46 35.87 1.13
N HIS A 18 -36.65 35.50 0.11
CA HIS A 18 -35.64 36.36 -0.48
C HIS A 18 -35.75 36.33 -2.02
N PRO A 19 -36.59 37.19 -2.61
CA PRO A 19 -36.80 37.24 -4.06
C PRO A 19 -35.47 37.38 -4.82
N GLY A 20 -35.23 36.48 -5.78
CA GLY A 20 -33.99 36.42 -6.55
C GLY A 20 -32.90 35.52 -5.95
N GLN A 21 -33.10 34.97 -4.75
CA GLN A 21 -32.22 33.95 -4.17
C GLN A 21 -32.85 32.56 -4.35
N TYR A 22 -31.98 31.55 -4.36
CA TYR A 22 -32.38 30.15 -4.45
C TYR A 22 -31.86 29.40 -3.23
N LYS A 23 -32.65 28.45 -2.74
CA LYS A 23 -32.29 27.56 -1.65
C LYS A 23 -32.15 26.13 -2.19
N VAL A 24 -31.05 25.48 -1.86
CA VAL A 24 -30.86 24.05 -2.10
C VAL A 24 -31.56 23.27 -0.99
N ILE A 25 -32.47 22.38 -1.35
CA ILE A 25 -33.13 21.45 -0.43
C ILE A 25 -32.84 20.01 -0.86
N ARG A 26 -32.83 19.07 0.09
CA ARG A 26 -32.76 17.64 -0.24
C ARG A 26 -34.02 17.24 -1.00
N ASN A 27 -33.85 16.52 -2.11
CA ASN A 27 -34.97 15.98 -2.87
C ASN A 27 -35.69 14.91 -2.02
N PRO A 28 -36.97 15.12 -1.64
CA PRO A 28 -37.71 14.15 -0.85
C PRO A 28 -37.99 12.84 -1.61
N ASP A 29 -37.94 12.90 -2.95
CA ASP A 29 -38.22 11.77 -3.84
C ASP A 29 -36.94 11.00 -4.23
N TRP A 30 -35.77 11.44 -3.75
CA TRP A 30 -34.51 10.72 -3.96
C TRP A 30 -34.31 9.64 -2.90
N HIS A 31 -34.28 8.39 -3.34
CA HIS A 31 -34.12 7.20 -2.49
C HIS A 31 -32.71 6.58 -2.55
N GLY A 32 -31.79 7.13 -3.36
CA GLY A 32 -30.42 6.64 -3.47
C GLY A 32 -29.56 7.00 -2.26
N GLU A 33 -28.55 6.17 -1.98
CA GLU A 33 -27.53 6.49 -0.98
C GLU A 33 -26.60 7.59 -1.50
N LEU A 34 -26.29 8.55 -0.64
CA LEU A 34 -25.31 9.60 -0.94
C LEU A 34 -23.91 9.01 -0.82
N PRO A 35 -23.08 9.07 -1.88
CA PRO A 35 -21.73 8.54 -1.82
C PRO A 35 -20.85 9.35 -0.85
N GLU A 36 -19.84 8.70 -0.27
CA GLU A 36 -18.87 9.40 0.57
C GLU A 36 -17.90 10.29 -0.21
N ILE A 37 -17.56 9.85 -1.43
CA ILE A 37 -16.76 10.60 -2.40
C ILE A 37 -17.58 10.65 -3.70
N VAL A 38 -17.89 11.86 -4.16
CA VAL A 38 -18.70 12.09 -5.36
C VAL A 38 -17.83 12.19 -6.61
N SER A 39 -18.26 11.60 -7.72
CA SER A 39 -17.66 11.85 -9.03
C SER A 39 -18.11 13.21 -9.58
N PHE A 40 -17.28 13.86 -10.39
CA PHE A 40 -17.67 15.14 -11.00
C PHE A 40 -18.83 14.95 -12.00
N THR A 41 -18.91 13.82 -12.69
CA THR A 41 -20.03 13.52 -13.60
C THR A 41 -21.35 13.38 -12.83
N ASP A 42 -21.37 12.69 -11.68
CA ASP A 42 -22.58 12.59 -10.87
C ASP A 42 -22.96 13.94 -10.28
N PHE A 43 -21.96 14.72 -9.86
CA PHE A 43 -22.17 16.09 -9.44
C PHE A 43 -22.84 16.94 -10.55
N LEU A 44 -22.40 16.82 -11.81
CA LEU A 44 -23.03 17.49 -12.95
C LEU A 44 -24.46 16.97 -13.19
N LYS A 45 -24.68 15.65 -13.20
CA LYS A 45 -26.00 15.03 -13.36
C LYS A 45 -27.01 15.57 -12.36
N TRP A 46 -26.60 15.72 -11.10
CA TRP A 46 -27.49 16.17 -10.03
C TRP A 46 -27.79 17.66 -10.07
N ASN A 47 -26.85 18.48 -10.53
CA ASN A 47 -26.92 19.93 -10.34
C ASN A 47 -27.04 20.75 -11.64
N TYR A 48 -26.69 20.18 -12.80
CA TYR A 48 -26.56 20.92 -14.06
C TYR A 48 -27.36 20.33 -15.24
N THR A 49 -28.04 19.20 -15.08
CA THR A 49 -28.79 18.56 -16.20
C THR A 49 -29.81 19.51 -16.86
N LEU A 50 -30.44 20.40 -16.09
CA LEU A 50 -31.40 21.37 -16.65
C LEU A 50 -30.70 22.44 -17.50
N GLU A 51 -29.54 22.90 -17.07
CA GLU A 51 -28.69 23.91 -17.70
C GLU A 51 -28.10 23.36 -19.01
N TYR A 52 -27.55 22.14 -19.00
CA TYR A 52 -27.12 21.44 -20.23
C TYR A 52 -28.31 21.25 -21.18
N GLY A 53 -29.47 20.87 -20.66
CA GLY A 53 -30.70 20.74 -21.45
C GLY A 53 -31.19 22.06 -22.05
N ARG A 54 -31.00 23.19 -21.36
CA ARG A 54 -31.32 24.51 -21.89
C ARG A 54 -30.35 24.91 -22.98
N HIS A 55 -29.05 24.75 -22.74
CA HIS A 55 -28.00 25.09 -23.68
C HIS A 55 -28.16 24.36 -25.02
N ILE A 56 -28.36 23.03 -24.99
CA ILE A 56 -28.59 22.26 -26.22
C ILE A 56 -29.84 22.75 -26.97
N ARG A 57 -30.93 23.08 -26.26
CA ARG A 57 -32.15 23.62 -26.88
C ARG A 57 -31.94 25.02 -27.46
N GLU A 58 -31.15 25.86 -26.82
CA GLU A 58 -30.78 27.19 -27.33
C GLU A 58 -29.94 27.06 -28.60
N LEU A 59 -28.90 26.20 -28.60
CA LEU A 59 -28.12 25.90 -29.80
C LEU A 59 -29.00 25.37 -30.93
N HIS A 60 -29.97 24.50 -30.63
CA HIS A 60 -30.93 23.99 -31.61
C HIS A 60 -31.81 25.10 -32.19
N TYR A 61 -32.39 25.92 -31.32
CA TYR A 61 -33.26 27.05 -31.70
C TYR A 61 -32.55 28.05 -32.62
N TYR A 62 -31.29 28.38 -32.30
CA TYR A 62 -30.46 29.29 -33.10
C TYR A 62 -29.77 28.62 -34.29
N ARG A 63 -30.04 27.32 -34.56
CA ARG A 63 -29.48 26.54 -35.67
C ARG A 63 -27.95 26.40 -35.62
N GLN A 64 -27.41 26.38 -34.42
CA GLN A 64 -26.00 26.19 -34.11
C GLN A 64 -25.69 24.75 -33.70
N LEU A 65 -26.69 23.99 -33.25
CA LEU A 65 -26.53 22.57 -32.94
C LEU A 65 -26.43 21.73 -34.23
N PRO A 66 -25.35 20.97 -34.46
CA PRO A 66 -25.27 20.07 -35.61
C PRO A 66 -26.33 18.97 -35.50
N LEU A 67 -27.05 18.69 -36.59
CA LEU A 67 -28.13 17.68 -36.59
C LEU A 67 -27.64 16.34 -37.19
N PRO A 68 -28.02 15.19 -36.59
CA PRO A 68 -27.71 13.89 -37.17
C PRO A 68 -28.58 13.63 -38.41
N TRP A 69 -28.15 12.66 -39.22
CA TRP A 69 -28.90 12.31 -40.43
C TRP A 69 -30.34 11.87 -40.09
N GLY A 70 -31.30 12.39 -40.86
CA GLY A 70 -32.73 12.08 -40.70
C GLY A 70 -33.50 12.99 -39.75
N VAL A 71 -32.84 13.83 -38.94
CA VAL A 71 -33.51 14.76 -38.03
C VAL A 71 -33.83 16.09 -38.73
N PRO A 72 -35.11 16.48 -38.85
CA PRO A 72 -35.51 17.75 -39.44
C PRO A 72 -35.17 18.93 -38.51
N ARG A 73 -35.07 20.14 -39.08
CA ARG A 73 -34.68 21.35 -38.31
C ARG A 73 -35.75 21.80 -37.32
N GLU A 74 -36.98 21.38 -37.55
CA GLU A 74 -38.16 21.63 -36.74
C GLU A 74 -38.43 20.53 -35.70
N ALA A 75 -37.55 19.54 -35.57
CA ALA A 75 -37.69 18.49 -34.56
C ALA A 75 -37.64 19.07 -33.14
N ASP A 76 -38.51 18.60 -32.26
CA ASP A 76 -38.51 19.03 -30.87
C ASP A 76 -37.50 18.21 -30.06
N ILE A 77 -36.82 18.85 -29.11
CA ILE A 77 -35.93 18.14 -28.17
C ILE A 77 -36.71 17.78 -26.91
N GLU A 78 -37.12 16.52 -26.84
CA GLU A 78 -37.90 15.96 -25.73
C GLU A 78 -37.06 15.92 -24.45
N THR A 79 -35.88 15.31 -24.50
CA THR A 79 -35.06 15.04 -23.30
C THR A 79 -33.57 15.24 -23.60
N VAL A 80 -32.84 15.75 -22.60
CA VAL A 80 -31.38 15.83 -22.57
C VAL A 80 -30.90 15.25 -21.25
N ILE A 81 -30.00 14.28 -21.30
CA ILE A 81 -29.44 13.60 -20.13
C ILE A 81 -27.91 13.63 -20.22
N ILE A 82 -27.25 14.05 -19.15
CA ILE A 82 -25.79 13.89 -19.02
C ILE A 82 -25.50 12.41 -18.82
N GLU A 83 -24.72 11.81 -19.70
CA GLU A 83 -24.37 10.39 -19.66
C GLU A 83 -23.01 10.19 -18.98
N GLU A 84 -22.00 10.93 -19.43
CA GLU A 84 -20.60 10.71 -19.08
C GLU A 84 -19.79 12.01 -19.18
N GLY A 85 -18.74 12.15 -18.38
CA GLY A 85 -17.76 13.24 -18.48
C GLY A 85 -16.35 12.75 -18.75
N ARG A 86 -15.56 13.58 -19.42
CA ARG A 86 -14.11 13.46 -19.56
C ARG A 86 -13.48 14.81 -19.22
N TYR A 87 -12.34 14.78 -18.55
CA TYR A 87 -11.73 15.97 -17.95
C TYR A 87 -10.25 16.00 -18.26
N ASP A 88 -9.77 17.11 -18.82
CA ASP A 88 -8.37 17.31 -19.23
C ASP A 88 -7.76 18.44 -18.42
N ARG A 89 -6.74 18.14 -17.61
CA ARG A 89 -6.11 19.10 -16.72
C ARG A 89 -5.33 20.15 -17.50
N ILE A 90 -5.55 21.42 -17.17
CA ILE A 90 -4.75 22.53 -17.69
C ILE A 90 -3.63 22.86 -16.70
N ASP A 91 -3.97 23.05 -15.43
CA ASP A 91 -3.03 23.30 -14.33
C ASP A 91 -3.59 22.74 -13.00
N HIS A 92 -3.04 23.18 -11.86
CA HIS A 92 -3.45 22.70 -10.53
C HIS A 92 -4.88 23.12 -10.13
N ASP A 93 -5.44 24.15 -10.78
CA ASP A 93 -6.70 24.80 -10.40
C ASP A 93 -7.71 24.83 -11.57
N SER A 94 -7.40 24.22 -12.71
CA SER A 94 -8.27 24.29 -13.87
C SER A 94 -8.21 23.09 -14.82
N PHE A 95 -9.32 22.85 -15.50
CA PHE A 95 -9.46 21.75 -16.46
C PHE A 95 -10.52 22.04 -17.52
N ASP A 96 -10.30 21.49 -18.70
CA ASP A 96 -11.30 21.38 -19.76
C ASP A 96 -12.21 20.19 -19.50
N MET A 97 -13.50 20.32 -19.82
CA MET A 97 -14.49 19.26 -19.68
C MET A 97 -15.19 18.96 -20.99
N TYR A 98 -15.36 17.67 -21.27
CA TYR A 98 -16.07 17.14 -22.41
C TYR A 98 -17.23 16.29 -21.88
N VAL A 99 -18.42 16.87 -21.83
CA VAL A 99 -19.60 16.26 -21.20
C VAL A 99 -20.51 15.67 -22.26
N ILE A 100 -20.60 14.34 -22.28
CA ILE A 100 -21.41 13.59 -23.23
C ILE A 100 -22.87 13.62 -22.78
N CYS A 101 -23.71 14.26 -23.58
CA CYS A 101 -25.15 14.37 -23.37
C CYS A 101 -25.91 13.50 -24.38
N ASN A 102 -26.83 12.67 -23.91
CA ASN A 102 -27.79 11.96 -24.75
C ASN A 102 -29.04 12.82 -24.97
N VAL A 103 -29.34 13.12 -26.23
CA VAL A 103 -30.42 14.01 -26.66
C VAL A 103 -31.46 13.21 -27.43
N VAL A 104 -32.73 13.32 -27.03
CA VAL A 104 -33.86 12.65 -27.68
C VAL A 104 -34.65 13.68 -28.48
N PHE A 105 -34.66 13.52 -29.79
CA PHE A 105 -35.49 14.28 -30.72
C PHE A 105 -36.84 13.58 -30.90
N ASP A 106 -37.93 14.35 -30.87
CA ASP A 106 -39.28 13.92 -31.27
C ASP A 106 -39.61 14.50 -32.66
N MET A 107 -39.95 13.61 -33.57
CA MET A 107 -40.25 13.90 -34.97
C MET A 107 -41.67 13.42 -35.28
N ASN A 108 -42.67 14.09 -34.71
CA ASN A 108 -44.09 13.77 -34.87
C ASN A 108 -44.42 12.31 -34.47
N GLY A 109 -43.92 11.86 -33.31
CA GLY A 109 -44.19 10.53 -32.76
C GLY A 109 -43.09 9.50 -33.03
N TYR A 110 -42.04 9.85 -33.78
CA TYR A 110 -40.82 9.07 -33.92
C TYR A 110 -39.69 9.66 -33.08
N ARG A 111 -39.05 8.85 -32.24
CA ARG A 111 -37.92 9.26 -31.41
C ARG A 111 -36.59 8.85 -32.02
N GLN A 112 -35.64 9.79 -32.08
CA GLN A 112 -34.26 9.51 -32.43
C GLN A 112 -33.33 10.02 -31.34
N CYS A 113 -32.43 9.15 -30.87
CA CYS A 113 -31.42 9.50 -29.89
C CYS A 113 -30.11 9.88 -30.60
N GLN A 114 -29.48 10.95 -30.15
CA GLN A 114 -28.16 11.37 -30.60
C GLN A 114 -27.35 11.85 -29.40
N LYS A 115 -26.09 11.41 -29.32
CA LYS A 115 -25.16 11.92 -28.32
C LYS A 115 -24.44 13.17 -28.82
N TYR A 116 -24.17 14.09 -27.91
CA TYR A 116 -23.39 15.29 -28.15
C TYR A 116 -22.29 15.41 -27.11
N ILE A 117 -21.10 15.88 -27.49
CA ILE A 117 -20.12 16.41 -26.53
C ILE A 117 -20.45 17.87 -26.33
N VAL A 118 -20.65 18.28 -25.09
CA VAL A 118 -20.73 19.68 -24.69
C VAL A 118 -19.39 20.04 -24.06
N HIS A 119 -18.71 21.03 -24.64
CA HIS A 119 -17.41 21.49 -24.16
C HIS A 119 -17.58 22.54 -23.07
N GLY A 120 -16.67 22.55 -22.11
CA GLY A 120 -16.64 23.53 -21.03
C GLY A 120 -15.26 23.63 -20.41
N TYR A 121 -15.12 24.55 -19.48
CA TYR A 121 -13.90 24.81 -18.74
C TYR A 121 -14.23 25.20 -17.29
N TYR A 122 -13.44 24.70 -16.36
CA TYR A 122 -13.50 25.05 -14.94
C TYR A 122 -12.20 25.71 -14.50
N CYS A 123 -12.31 26.77 -13.69
CA CYS A 123 -11.20 27.42 -13.02
C CYS A 123 -11.57 27.76 -11.58
N SER A 124 -10.83 27.23 -10.62
CA SER A 124 -10.95 27.55 -9.21
C SER A 124 -10.78 29.04 -9.00
N ASN A 125 -11.75 29.69 -8.33
CA ASN A 125 -11.76 31.13 -8.06
C ASN A 125 -11.68 32.05 -9.30
N GLY A 126 -11.84 31.49 -10.51
CA GLY A 126 -11.80 32.20 -11.78
C GLY A 126 -13.13 32.15 -12.54
N GLY A 127 -13.08 32.60 -13.80
CA GLY A 127 -14.22 32.47 -14.71
C GLY A 127 -14.35 31.03 -15.19
N SER A 128 -15.43 30.36 -14.81
CA SER A 128 -15.78 29.04 -15.32
C SER A 128 -16.95 29.14 -16.29
N ASP A 129 -16.92 28.34 -17.36
CA ASP A 129 -18.02 28.21 -18.31
C ASP A 129 -18.21 26.74 -18.67
N PHE A 130 -19.30 26.15 -18.22
CA PHE A 130 -19.54 24.71 -18.37
C PHE A 130 -20.20 24.38 -19.72
N LEU A 131 -20.59 25.40 -20.49
CA LEU A 131 -21.52 25.32 -21.61
C LEU A 131 -21.03 26.18 -22.79
N CYS A 132 -19.83 25.89 -23.31
CA CYS A 132 -19.20 26.66 -24.37
C CYS A 132 -19.84 26.39 -25.74
N ASP A 133 -19.84 25.13 -26.18
CA ASP A 133 -20.44 24.68 -27.44
C ASP A 133 -20.84 23.20 -27.36
N ALA A 134 -21.44 22.69 -28.45
CA ALA A 134 -21.80 21.29 -28.56
C ALA A 134 -21.57 20.72 -29.96
N GLU A 135 -21.02 19.51 -30.03
CA GLU A 135 -20.77 18.78 -31.27
C GLU A 135 -21.32 17.35 -31.23
N ILE A 136 -21.55 16.75 -32.41
CA ILE A 136 -22.06 15.38 -32.51
C ILE A 136 -21.03 14.37 -31.99
N TYR A 137 -21.50 13.47 -31.13
CA TYR A 137 -20.72 12.34 -30.63
C TYR A 137 -21.22 11.02 -31.19
N ASN A 138 -20.36 10.35 -31.95
CA ASN A 138 -20.60 9.05 -32.58
C ASN A 138 -19.75 7.93 -31.96
N GLY A 139 -19.28 8.12 -30.72
CA GLY A 139 -18.40 7.17 -30.04
C GLY A 139 -16.92 7.27 -30.43
N GLN A 140 -16.50 8.38 -31.04
CA GLN A 140 -15.09 8.65 -31.30
C GLN A 140 -14.28 8.72 -29.99
N PHE A 141 -13.00 8.35 -30.05
CA PHE A 141 -12.12 8.48 -28.89
C PHE A 141 -11.82 9.96 -28.61
N ILE A 142 -12.05 10.40 -27.37
CA ILE A 142 -11.70 11.75 -26.91
C ILE A 142 -10.25 11.70 -26.40
N ARG A 143 -9.35 12.36 -27.13
CA ARG A 143 -7.94 12.43 -26.77
C ARG A 143 -7.73 13.53 -25.73
N LEU A 144 -7.33 13.13 -24.52
CA LEU A 144 -6.95 14.02 -23.43
C LEU A 144 -5.42 14.08 -23.36
N ASN A 145 -4.86 15.24 -23.04
CA ASN A 145 -3.40 15.42 -22.91
C ASN A 145 -2.92 15.09 -21.49
N ASN A 146 -3.63 15.60 -20.48
CA ASN A 146 -3.39 15.45 -19.05
C ASN A 146 -4.68 14.93 -18.37
N PRO A 147 -5.09 13.68 -18.62
CA PRO A 147 -6.38 13.16 -18.17
C PRO A 147 -6.54 13.19 -16.65
N LEU A 148 -7.72 13.63 -16.19
CA LEU A 148 -8.20 13.43 -14.82
C LEU A 148 -9.17 12.24 -14.77
N ASP A 149 -9.22 11.55 -13.63
CA ASP A 149 -10.24 10.53 -13.37
C ASP A 149 -11.62 11.15 -13.07
N GLU A 150 -12.63 10.31 -12.81
CA GLU A 150 -13.99 10.76 -12.52
C GLU A 150 -14.10 11.60 -11.24
N PHE A 151 -13.10 11.57 -10.36
CA PHE A 151 -13.02 12.32 -9.11
C PHE A 151 -12.13 13.57 -9.22
N LEU A 152 -11.64 13.90 -10.42
CA LEU A 152 -10.70 14.99 -10.70
C LEU A 152 -9.29 14.76 -10.16
N VAL A 153 -8.86 13.50 -10.01
CA VAL A 153 -7.47 13.14 -9.68
C VAL A 153 -6.66 12.92 -10.96
N PRO A 154 -5.45 13.49 -11.08
CA PRO A 154 -4.58 13.28 -12.24
C PRO A 154 -4.22 11.81 -12.50
N ILE A 155 -4.31 11.38 -13.75
CA ILE A 155 -3.87 10.05 -14.19
C ILE A 155 -2.43 10.17 -14.72
N LEU A 156 -1.45 9.93 -13.84
CA LEU A 156 -0.03 10.09 -14.14
C LEU A 156 0.70 8.75 -14.32
N SER A 157 1.59 8.67 -15.30
CA SER A 157 2.58 7.61 -15.40
C SER A 157 3.84 7.95 -14.60
N LYS A 158 4.71 6.97 -14.35
CA LYS A 158 6.02 7.22 -13.71
C LYS A 158 6.88 8.24 -14.46
N LYS A 159 6.70 8.37 -15.78
CA LYS A 159 7.47 9.30 -16.62
C LYS A 159 7.06 10.76 -16.38
N ASP A 160 5.84 10.98 -15.91
CA ASP A 160 5.30 12.32 -15.65
C ASP A 160 5.75 12.85 -14.28
N PHE A 161 6.27 11.99 -13.39
CA PHE A 161 6.67 12.41 -12.04
C PHE A 161 7.83 13.41 -12.04
N GLU A 162 8.78 13.30 -12.97
CA GLU A 162 9.89 14.25 -13.08
C GLU A 162 9.38 15.63 -13.51
N SER A 163 8.49 15.71 -14.51
CA SER A 163 7.94 16.99 -14.98
C SER A 163 7.08 17.65 -13.91
N ILE A 164 6.24 16.88 -13.19
CA ILE A 164 5.45 17.42 -12.08
C ILE A 164 6.35 17.92 -10.93
N ALA A 165 7.40 17.16 -10.60
CA ALA A 165 8.35 17.59 -9.57
C ALA A 165 9.02 18.91 -9.96
N GLN A 166 9.40 19.06 -11.23
CA GLN A 166 9.98 20.27 -11.78
C GLN A 166 9.00 21.45 -11.76
N GLU A 167 7.72 21.24 -12.13
CA GLU A 167 6.67 22.26 -12.03
C GLU A 167 6.51 22.78 -10.60
N ILE A 168 6.45 21.88 -9.61
CA ILE A 168 6.35 22.26 -8.19
C ILE A 168 7.60 23.02 -7.75
N PHE A 169 8.78 22.52 -8.13
CA PHE A 169 10.06 23.13 -7.77
C PHE A 169 10.18 24.55 -8.35
N ASP A 170 9.96 24.72 -9.65
CA ASP A 170 10.08 26.02 -10.34
C ASP A 170 8.98 27.01 -9.92
N GLY A 171 7.77 26.52 -9.64
CA GLY A 171 6.64 27.34 -9.23
C GLY A 171 6.74 27.85 -7.79
N PHE A 172 7.34 27.07 -6.88
CA PHE A 172 7.23 27.34 -5.44
C PHE A 172 8.57 27.36 -4.68
N TYR A 173 9.70 26.98 -5.28
CA TYR A 173 11.00 27.13 -4.64
C TYR A 173 11.74 28.39 -5.16
N PRO A 174 11.79 29.48 -4.38
CA PRO A 174 12.28 30.77 -4.84
C PRO A 174 13.82 30.86 -4.98
N TYR A 175 14.54 29.84 -4.51
CA TYR A 175 16.01 29.87 -4.46
C TYR A 175 16.62 29.13 -5.64
N LYS A 176 17.66 29.72 -6.23
CA LYS A 176 18.48 29.03 -7.23
C LYS A 176 19.22 27.86 -6.57
N SER A 177 18.84 26.63 -6.90
CA SER A 177 19.55 25.44 -6.47
C SER A 177 20.60 25.05 -7.52
N ASN A 178 21.70 25.82 -7.56
CA ASN A 178 22.78 25.56 -8.51
C ASN A 178 23.80 24.53 -8.00
N TYR A 179 23.58 23.97 -6.81
CA TYR A 179 24.46 23.00 -6.19
C TYR A 179 23.63 21.90 -5.55
N PRO A 180 24.07 20.63 -5.59
CA PRO A 180 23.39 19.54 -4.91
C PRO A 180 23.30 19.80 -3.40
N GLY A 181 22.10 19.68 -2.84
CA GLY A 181 21.86 19.93 -1.42
C GLY A 181 20.44 19.65 -0.96
N CYS A 182 20.24 19.69 0.35
CA CYS A 182 18.92 19.55 0.96
C CYS A 182 18.01 20.71 0.56
N ILE A 183 16.83 20.38 0.01
CA ILE A 183 15.80 21.34 -0.37
C ILE A 183 14.92 21.64 0.84
N ASN A 184 14.76 22.93 1.14
CA ASN A 184 13.93 23.36 2.25
C ASN A 184 12.44 23.31 1.88
N THR A 185 11.76 22.22 2.24
CA THR A 185 10.36 21.97 1.87
C THR A 185 9.37 22.89 2.58
N PHE A 186 9.75 23.47 3.72
CA PHE A 186 8.96 24.51 4.40
C PHE A 186 8.77 25.74 3.51
N VAL A 187 9.77 26.07 2.69
CA VAL A 187 9.70 27.23 1.80
C VAL A 187 8.69 26.95 0.69
N ILE A 188 8.76 25.76 0.07
CA ILE A 188 7.80 25.31 -0.95
C ILE A 188 6.37 25.44 -0.41
N ALA A 189 6.09 24.85 0.75
CA ALA A 189 4.77 24.91 1.38
C ALA A 189 4.27 26.35 1.59
N ARG A 190 5.13 27.25 2.10
CA ARG A 190 4.74 28.65 2.33
C ARG A 190 4.47 29.41 1.04
N PHE A 191 5.24 29.14 -0.02
CA PHE A 191 5.00 29.75 -1.34
C PHE A 191 3.75 29.20 -2.02
N MET A 192 3.35 27.97 -1.70
CA MET A 192 2.03 27.42 -2.04
C MET A 192 0.89 28.01 -1.20
N GLY A 193 1.17 28.92 -0.26
CA GLY A 193 0.17 29.51 0.63
C GLY A 193 -0.26 28.62 1.80
N LEU A 194 0.51 27.58 2.12
CA LEU A 194 0.22 26.66 3.22
C LEU A 194 0.94 27.12 4.50
N ASP A 195 0.20 27.20 5.61
CA ASP A 195 0.79 27.34 6.95
C ASP A 195 1.32 25.98 7.44
N ILE A 196 2.28 25.96 8.37
CA ILE A 196 2.82 24.72 8.95
C ILE A 196 2.72 24.80 10.48
N LYS A 197 2.12 23.79 11.09
CA LYS A 197 2.00 23.68 12.56
C LYS A 197 2.39 22.30 13.05
N TYR A 198 3.13 22.26 14.15
CA TYR A 198 3.48 21.02 14.83
C TYR A 198 2.47 20.70 15.93
N ALA A 199 1.99 19.46 15.96
CA ALA A 199 1.10 18.95 17.00
C ALA A 199 1.14 17.42 17.03
N ARG A 200 0.86 16.79 18.18
CA ARG A 200 0.69 15.33 18.22
C ARG A 200 -0.59 14.90 17.50
N LEU A 201 -0.48 14.12 16.43
CA LEU A 201 -1.59 13.79 15.51
C LEU A 201 -2.27 12.47 15.83
N SER A 202 -1.58 11.57 16.55
CA SER A 202 -2.15 10.29 16.99
C SER A 202 -1.55 9.81 18.32
N LYS A 203 -2.30 8.98 19.05
CA LYS A 203 -1.83 8.41 20.32
C LYS A 203 -0.63 7.47 20.16
N ASN A 204 -0.59 6.74 19.03
CA ASN A 204 0.38 5.71 18.71
C ASN A 204 1.45 6.16 17.69
N GLY A 205 1.48 7.44 17.29
CA GLY A 205 2.47 7.98 16.35
C GLY A 205 2.32 7.48 14.90
N LYS A 206 1.18 6.86 14.54
CA LYS A 206 0.96 6.33 13.19
C LYS A 206 0.67 7.39 12.13
N VAL A 207 0.31 8.60 12.55
CA VAL A 207 -0.04 9.71 11.64
C VAL A 207 1.09 10.71 11.68
N LYS A 208 1.75 10.90 10.54
CA LYS A 208 2.94 11.77 10.42
C LYS A 208 2.59 13.20 10.04
N SER A 209 1.57 13.39 9.20
CA SER A 209 1.11 14.71 8.74
C SER A 209 -0.39 14.71 8.47
N LYS A 210 -0.97 15.92 8.35
CA LYS A 210 -2.34 16.19 7.88
C LYS A 210 -2.40 17.46 7.05
N LEU A 211 -2.90 17.38 5.82
CA LEU A 211 -3.29 18.57 5.05
C LEU A 211 -4.72 19.03 5.40
N ILE A 212 -4.87 20.33 5.66
CA ILE A 212 -6.14 20.96 6.01
C ILE A 212 -6.36 22.17 5.12
N LEU A 213 -7.22 22.05 4.12
CA LEU A 213 -7.46 23.14 3.16
C LEU A 213 -8.52 24.15 3.61
N ASP A 214 -9.57 23.66 4.28
CA ASP A 214 -10.67 24.50 4.78
C ASP A 214 -10.49 24.87 6.25
N LYS A 215 -11.01 26.05 6.62
CA LYS A 215 -11.12 26.50 8.01
C LYS A 215 -11.98 25.52 8.83
N ARG A 216 -11.38 24.90 9.86
CA ARG A 216 -12.07 23.95 10.74
C ARG A 216 -11.38 23.80 12.10
N ASP A 217 -12.11 23.25 13.06
CA ASP A 217 -11.48 22.70 14.27
C ASP A 217 -11.02 21.27 13.96
N THR A 218 -9.78 20.94 14.34
CA THR A 218 -9.19 19.62 14.10
C THR A 218 -8.74 18.98 15.41
N THR A 219 -8.95 17.67 15.54
CA THR A 219 -8.51 16.93 16.72
C THR A 219 -7.01 16.67 16.68
N VAL A 220 -6.31 17.09 17.74
CA VAL A 220 -4.91 16.82 18.04
C VAL A 220 -4.81 16.23 19.46
N TYR A 221 -3.64 15.80 19.90
CA TYR A 221 -3.43 15.20 21.21
C TYR A 221 -2.44 16.01 22.05
N ASP A 222 -2.61 16.02 23.37
CA ASP A 222 -1.57 16.53 24.28
C ASP A 222 -0.56 15.44 24.66
N LYS A 223 0.38 15.82 25.54
CA LYS A 223 1.42 14.94 26.07
C LYS A 223 0.85 13.73 26.82
N ASP A 224 -0.32 13.89 27.45
CA ASP A 224 -1.03 12.83 28.18
C ASP A 224 -1.90 11.95 27.26
N GLY A 225 -1.94 12.25 25.95
CA GLY A 225 -2.70 11.50 24.95
C GLY A 225 -4.20 11.81 24.97
N LYS A 226 -4.61 12.93 25.56
CA LYS A 226 -5.98 13.42 25.56
C LYS A 226 -6.25 14.24 24.29
N ALA A 227 -7.42 14.04 23.71
CA ALA A 227 -7.85 14.76 22.51
C ALA A 227 -8.17 16.24 22.82
N ILE A 228 -7.62 17.15 22.02
CA ILE A 228 -7.80 18.60 22.08
C ILE A 228 -8.22 19.10 20.69
N LYS A 229 -9.07 20.13 20.63
CA LYS A 229 -9.42 20.80 19.38
C LYS A 229 -8.45 21.94 19.10
N MET A 230 -7.77 21.88 17.96
CA MET A 230 -6.95 22.96 17.41
C MET A 230 -7.74 23.67 16.31
N LYS A 231 -7.88 24.99 16.42
CA LYS A 231 -8.56 25.82 15.41
C LYS A 231 -7.61 26.15 14.26
N ILE A 232 -8.01 25.78 13.06
CA ILE A 232 -7.26 26.01 11.82
C ILE A 232 -7.96 27.10 11.01
N GLY A 233 -7.22 28.16 10.67
CA GLY A 233 -7.76 29.38 10.07
C GLY A 233 -7.90 29.36 8.55
N GLY A 234 -7.16 28.48 7.88
CA GLY A 234 -7.07 28.35 6.42
C GLY A 234 -6.11 27.19 6.06
N PRO A 235 -5.65 27.10 4.79
CA PRO A 235 -4.77 26.04 4.32
C PRO A 235 -3.55 25.84 5.23
N THR A 236 -3.43 24.65 5.85
CA THR A 236 -2.40 24.34 6.84
C THR A 236 -1.98 22.87 6.75
N ILE A 237 -0.68 22.62 6.82
CA ILE A 237 -0.09 21.31 7.06
C ILE A 237 0.14 21.16 8.56
N LEU A 238 -0.46 20.14 9.16
CA LEU A 238 -0.08 19.69 10.49
C LEU A 238 1.00 18.62 10.38
N VAL A 239 2.06 18.75 11.16
CA VAL A 239 3.18 17.79 11.23
C VAL A 239 3.25 17.22 12.64
N ASP A 240 3.44 15.91 12.77
CA ASP A 240 3.56 15.28 14.08
C ASP A 240 4.83 15.76 14.81
N GLU A 241 4.67 16.17 16.07
CA GLU A 241 5.75 16.74 16.87
C GLU A 241 6.87 15.74 17.22
N SER A 242 6.64 14.44 17.03
CA SER A 242 7.64 13.40 17.29
C SER A 242 8.58 13.13 16.11
N LEU A 243 8.34 13.74 14.95
CA LEU A 243 9.16 13.53 13.76
C LEU A 243 10.49 14.27 13.86
N GLU A 244 11.56 13.57 13.50
CA GLU A 244 12.87 14.18 13.25
C GLU A 244 12.82 15.08 12.00
N GLU A 245 13.80 15.98 11.85
CA GLU A 245 13.79 17.01 10.81
C GLU A 245 13.68 16.43 9.38
N GLU A 246 14.44 15.38 9.04
CA GLU A 246 14.37 14.71 7.73
C GLU A 246 12.98 14.12 7.47
N GLU A 247 12.35 13.53 8.48
CA GLU A 247 11.01 12.95 8.36
C GLU A 247 9.93 14.03 8.23
N ALA A 248 10.08 15.13 8.96
CA ALA A 248 9.21 16.30 8.87
C ALA A 248 9.29 16.95 7.47
N GLN A 249 10.50 17.13 6.94
CA GLN A 249 10.71 17.67 5.58
C GLN A 249 9.99 16.82 4.53
N ASN A 250 10.13 15.49 4.62
CA ASN A 250 9.46 14.53 3.73
C ASN A 250 7.92 14.58 3.88
N ALA A 251 7.42 14.66 5.12
CA ALA A 251 5.98 14.75 5.38
C ALA A 251 5.39 16.06 4.81
N ILE A 252 6.10 17.18 4.97
CA ILE A 252 5.67 18.48 4.43
C ILE A 252 5.59 18.43 2.90
N ILE A 253 6.62 17.95 2.21
CA ILE A 253 6.60 17.91 0.75
C ILE A 253 5.59 16.91 0.19
N HIS A 254 5.31 15.83 0.92
CA HIS A 254 4.21 14.91 0.60
C HIS A 254 2.86 15.65 0.60
N GLU A 255 2.58 16.43 1.64
CA GLU A 255 1.36 17.26 1.68
C GLU A 255 1.35 18.37 0.62
N CYS A 256 2.50 18.93 0.26
CA CYS A 256 2.61 19.88 -0.86
C CYS A 256 2.21 19.21 -2.18
N VAL A 257 2.63 17.96 -2.43
CA VAL A 257 2.20 17.23 -3.63
C VAL A 257 0.70 17.02 -3.63
N HIS A 258 0.10 16.67 -2.49
CA HIS A 258 -1.36 16.60 -2.36
C HIS A 258 -2.04 17.94 -2.66
N ALA A 259 -1.54 19.03 -2.09
CA ALA A 259 -2.09 20.36 -2.30
C ALA A 259 -2.00 20.80 -3.77
N TYR A 260 -0.93 20.44 -4.48
CA TYR A 260 -0.75 20.79 -5.90
C TYR A 260 -1.57 19.89 -6.83
N LEU A 261 -1.45 18.56 -6.71
CA LEU A 261 -2.03 17.63 -7.68
C LEU A 261 -3.51 17.35 -7.43
N HIS A 262 -3.96 17.41 -6.18
CA HIS A 262 -5.29 16.94 -5.81
C HIS A 262 -6.23 18.07 -5.35
N ASN A 263 -5.88 19.33 -5.63
CA ASN A 263 -6.72 20.47 -5.26
C ASN A 263 -8.14 20.34 -5.83
N LEU A 264 -8.27 20.06 -7.14
CA LEU A 264 -9.56 19.87 -7.81
C LEU A 264 -10.43 18.77 -7.18
N PHE A 265 -9.82 17.64 -6.80
CA PHE A 265 -10.49 16.59 -6.03
C PHE A 265 -11.00 17.15 -4.70
N TYR A 266 -10.15 17.83 -3.93
CA TYR A 266 -10.52 18.36 -2.63
C TYR A 266 -11.61 19.43 -2.71
N GLU A 267 -11.57 20.31 -3.72
CA GLU A 267 -12.58 21.33 -3.96
C GLU A 267 -13.94 20.71 -4.28
N LEU A 268 -13.98 19.71 -5.17
CA LEU A 268 -15.21 18.96 -5.48
C LEU A 268 -15.80 18.33 -4.22
N GLN A 269 -14.99 17.60 -3.45
CA GLN A 269 -15.48 16.94 -2.24
C GLN A 269 -15.89 17.96 -1.16
N SER A 270 -15.19 19.09 -1.04
CA SER A 270 -15.54 20.18 -0.12
C SER A 270 -16.89 20.78 -0.47
N TYR A 271 -17.09 21.12 -1.75
CA TYR A 271 -18.34 21.68 -2.25
C TYR A 271 -19.51 20.72 -2.07
N TYR A 272 -19.34 19.46 -2.47
CA TYR A 272 -20.34 18.42 -2.28
C TYR A 272 -20.74 18.24 -0.80
N ARG A 273 -19.76 18.15 0.11
CA ARG A 273 -20.03 17.99 1.54
C ARG A 273 -20.77 19.18 2.15
N LYS A 274 -20.42 20.40 1.73
CA LYS A 274 -21.16 21.63 2.07
C LYS A 274 -22.62 21.56 1.59
N MET A 275 -22.86 21.09 0.36
CA MET A 275 -24.22 20.93 -0.18
C MET A 275 -25.06 19.89 0.59
N VAL A 276 -24.48 18.75 0.94
CA VAL A 276 -25.21 17.67 1.63
C VAL A 276 -25.34 17.89 3.14
N GLY A 277 -24.76 18.97 3.67
CA GLY A 277 -24.76 19.29 5.10
C GLY A 277 -23.96 18.31 5.97
N ARG A 278 -23.02 17.56 5.37
CA ARG A 278 -22.15 16.63 6.10
C ARG A 278 -20.89 17.35 6.57
N LYS A 279 -20.46 17.06 7.80
CA LYS A 279 -19.16 17.50 8.29
C LYS A 279 -18.04 16.77 7.53
N MET A 280 -16.87 17.40 7.51
CA MET A 280 -15.66 16.72 7.08
C MET A 280 -15.36 15.57 8.05
N PRO A 281 -15.06 14.37 7.54
CA PRO A 281 -14.71 13.25 8.39
C PRO A 281 -13.43 13.58 9.17
N GLU A 282 -13.44 13.28 10.47
CA GLU A 282 -12.26 13.45 11.33
C GLU A 282 -11.48 12.15 11.57
N PHE A 283 -12.04 10.97 11.24
CA PHE A 283 -11.37 9.66 11.06
C PHE A 283 -12.40 8.50 10.99
N ASN A 284 -12.00 7.40 10.35
CA ASN A 284 -12.48 6.00 10.39
C ASN A 284 -13.94 5.74 10.77
N ASP A 285 -14.86 5.77 9.79
CA ASP A 285 -16.18 5.12 9.87
C ASP A 285 -16.91 5.16 8.51
N TYR A 286 -16.28 4.71 7.41
CA TYR A 286 -16.95 4.73 6.10
C TYR A 286 -16.63 3.52 5.22
N PHE A 287 -17.67 3.01 4.57
CA PHE A 287 -17.58 1.98 3.54
C PHE A 287 -17.32 2.67 2.19
N TYR A 288 -16.10 2.57 1.68
CA TYR A 288 -15.76 3.05 0.35
C TYR A 288 -16.04 1.99 -0.71
N SER A 289 -16.54 2.42 -1.87
CA SER A 289 -16.57 1.55 -3.05
C SER A 289 -15.14 1.19 -3.49
N LYS A 290 -15.00 0.14 -4.32
CA LYS A 290 -13.70 -0.22 -4.89
C LYS A 290 -13.05 0.91 -5.69
N THR A 291 -13.85 1.69 -6.45
CA THR A 291 -13.34 2.83 -7.22
C THR A 291 -12.85 3.96 -6.32
N GLN A 292 -13.58 4.26 -5.24
CA GLN A 292 -13.17 5.26 -4.25
C GLN A 292 -11.87 4.87 -3.54
N ARG A 293 -11.72 3.60 -3.13
CA ARG A 293 -10.45 3.11 -2.54
C ARG A 293 -9.29 3.20 -3.51
N SER A 294 -9.51 2.84 -4.77
CA SER A 294 -8.48 2.93 -5.82
C SER A 294 -8.04 4.38 -6.06
N CYS A 295 -8.97 5.33 -6.11
CA CYS A 295 -8.68 6.75 -6.25
C CYS A 295 -7.80 7.26 -5.10
N LEU A 296 -8.17 6.96 -3.84
CA LEU A 296 -7.36 7.35 -2.67
C LEU A 296 -5.96 6.72 -2.69
N LYS A 297 -5.87 5.42 -3.02
CA LYS A 297 -4.59 4.72 -3.18
C LYS A 297 -3.71 5.38 -4.23
N TRP A 298 -4.32 5.82 -5.32
CA TRP A 298 -3.63 6.46 -6.42
C TRP A 298 -3.04 7.81 -6.02
N MET A 299 -3.84 8.65 -5.34
CA MET A 299 -3.38 9.93 -4.77
C MET A 299 -2.17 9.73 -3.84
N GLU A 300 -2.24 8.78 -2.92
CA GLU A 300 -1.16 8.46 -1.98
C GLU A 300 0.08 7.91 -2.70
N THR A 301 -0.12 7.10 -3.74
CA THR A 301 1.00 6.60 -4.56
C THR A 301 1.76 7.76 -5.21
N GLN A 302 1.05 8.74 -5.75
CA GLN A 302 1.66 9.94 -6.34
C GLN A 302 2.38 10.78 -5.27
N ALA A 303 1.72 11.06 -4.14
CA ALA A 303 2.29 11.85 -3.05
C ALA A 303 3.43 11.15 -2.32
N ASN A 304 3.54 9.82 -2.34
CA ASN A 304 4.69 9.09 -1.81
C ASN A 304 5.86 9.03 -2.81
N ALA A 305 5.56 9.03 -4.11
CA ALA A 305 6.58 8.94 -5.15
C ALA A 305 7.22 10.30 -5.44
N ILE A 306 6.43 11.32 -5.77
CA ILE A 306 6.89 12.60 -6.31
C ILE A 306 7.84 13.38 -5.39
N PRO A 307 7.67 13.40 -4.04
CA PRO A 307 8.60 14.08 -3.13
C PRO A 307 10.08 13.83 -3.38
N ARG A 308 10.46 12.57 -3.66
CA ARG A 308 11.86 12.22 -3.83
C ARG A 308 12.47 12.84 -5.10
N PHE A 309 11.67 13.09 -6.13
CA PHE A 309 12.11 13.79 -7.34
C PHE A 309 12.31 15.27 -7.08
N ILE A 310 11.41 15.88 -6.30
CA ILE A 310 11.54 17.28 -5.88
C ILE A 310 12.79 17.44 -5.02
N GLN A 311 12.98 16.57 -4.02
CA GLN A 311 14.11 16.64 -3.08
C GLN A 311 15.46 16.27 -3.70
N MET A 312 15.47 15.52 -4.79
CA MET A 312 16.68 15.09 -5.50
C MET A 312 16.52 15.32 -7.01
N PRO A 313 16.61 16.57 -7.49
CA PRO A 313 16.51 16.89 -8.91
C PRO A 313 17.51 16.09 -9.75
N GLU A 314 17.10 15.66 -10.95
CA GLU A 314 17.88 14.73 -11.80
C GLU A 314 19.32 15.18 -12.02
N GLU A 315 19.52 16.43 -12.45
CA GLU A 315 20.85 16.98 -12.73
C GLU A 315 21.77 16.93 -11.50
N GLN A 316 21.27 17.40 -10.35
CA GLN A 316 22.05 17.46 -9.10
C GLN A 316 22.35 16.08 -8.53
N ALA A 317 21.36 15.18 -8.54
CA ALA A 317 21.54 13.82 -8.03
C ALA A 317 22.50 13.02 -8.91
N SER A 318 22.37 13.15 -10.23
CA SER A 318 23.28 12.52 -11.19
C SER A 318 24.71 13.04 -11.04
N GLU A 319 24.90 14.35 -10.84
CA GLU A 319 26.21 14.93 -10.55
C GLU A 319 26.87 14.28 -9.31
N VAL A 320 26.11 14.12 -8.21
CA VAL A 320 26.64 13.50 -6.98
C VAL A 320 27.03 12.04 -7.22
N ILE A 321 26.20 11.29 -7.95
CA ILE A 321 26.43 9.87 -8.22
C ILE A 321 27.63 9.66 -9.16
N LEU A 322 27.71 10.43 -10.25
CA LEU A 322 28.82 10.36 -11.20
C LEU A 322 30.16 10.73 -10.54
N ASN A 323 30.18 11.82 -9.76
CA ASN A 323 31.37 12.23 -9.01
C ASN A 323 31.83 11.20 -7.96
N PHE A 324 30.92 10.37 -7.46
CA PHE A 324 31.28 9.25 -6.58
C PHE A 324 31.99 8.16 -7.37
N PHE A 325 31.39 7.70 -8.47
CA PHE A 325 31.96 6.64 -9.31
C PHE A 325 33.29 7.03 -9.97
N GLU A 326 33.48 8.29 -10.37
CA GLU A 326 34.74 8.78 -10.94
C GLU A 326 35.94 8.66 -9.97
N LYS A 327 35.68 8.59 -8.66
CA LYS A 327 36.72 8.49 -7.63
C LYS A 327 37.05 7.04 -7.26
N LEU A 328 36.25 6.08 -7.70
CA LEU A 328 36.48 4.68 -7.40
C LEU A 328 37.64 4.12 -8.24
N PRO A 329 38.52 3.30 -7.64
CA PRO A 329 39.66 2.73 -8.34
C PRO A 329 39.29 1.55 -9.27
N GLY A 330 38.03 1.08 -9.25
CA GLY A 330 37.59 -0.10 -9.98
C GLY A 330 36.07 -0.25 -10.02
N GLU A 331 35.60 -1.46 -10.32
CA GLU A 331 34.18 -1.79 -10.29
C GLU A 331 33.65 -1.69 -8.85
N PRO A 332 32.49 -1.04 -8.62
CA PRO A 332 31.96 -0.85 -7.28
C PRO A 332 31.51 -2.17 -6.66
N ASP A 333 31.84 -2.37 -5.38
CA ASP A 333 31.31 -3.47 -4.57
C ASP A 333 30.12 -3.04 -3.69
N TRP A 334 29.62 -3.95 -2.83
CA TRP A 334 28.49 -3.64 -1.95
C TRP A 334 28.79 -2.56 -0.92
N ASP A 335 30.03 -2.44 -0.44
CA ASP A 335 30.43 -1.39 0.50
C ASP A 335 30.47 -0.03 -0.21
N ASP A 336 30.98 0.03 -1.45
CA ASP A 336 30.90 1.23 -2.28
C ASP A 336 29.45 1.66 -2.52
N TYR A 337 28.54 0.73 -2.79
CA TYR A 337 27.12 1.05 -2.95
C TYR A 337 26.46 1.52 -1.65
N ARG A 338 26.86 0.98 -0.48
CA ARG A 338 26.41 1.49 0.83
C ARG A 338 26.86 2.92 1.03
N GLU A 339 28.13 3.22 0.74
CA GLU A 339 28.69 4.57 0.82
C GLU A 339 27.97 5.54 -0.13
N LEU A 340 27.67 5.10 -1.36
CA LEU A 340 26.89 5.89 -2.31
C LEU A 340 25.49 6.23 -1.78
N ILE A 341 24.76 5.24 -1.25
CA ILE A 341 23.42 5.46 -0.70
C ILE A 341 23.47 6.43 0.47
N ASP A 342 24.43 6.25 1.39
CA ASP A 342 24.58 7.13 2.56
C ASP A 342 25.07 8.54 2.19
N LEU A 343 25.89 8.67 1.14
CA LEU A 343 26.28 9.94 0.56
C LEU A 343 25.09 10.70 -0.01
N VAL A 344 24.29 10.07 -0.89
CA VAL A 344 23.09 10.68 -1.49
C VAL A 344 22.09 11.04 -0.39
N LYS A 345 21.87 10.12 0.57
CA LYS A 345 21.04 10.35 1.75
C LYS A 345 21.46 11.64 2.48
N TRP A 346 22.74 11.73 2.86
CA TRP A 346 23.27 12.87 3.61
C TRP A 346 23.23 14.18 2.80
N LYS A 347 23.58 14.11 1.51
CA LYS A 347 23.67 15.27 0.62
C LYS A 347 22.32 15.95 0.42
N PHE A 348 21.26 15.17 0.30
CA PHE A 348 19.90 15.67 0.02
C PHE A 348 18.97 15.67 1.25
N GLY A 349 19.41 15.15 2.40
CA GLY A 349 18.61 15.13 3.64
C GLY A 349 17.37 14.24 3.54
N VAL A 350 17.49 13.09 2.87
CA VAL A 350 16.38 12.15 2.63
C VAL A 350 16.58 10.83 3.37
N SER A 351 15.58 9.94 3.38
CA SER A 351 15.77 8.58 3.90
C SER A 351 16.67 7.73 2.98
N ARG A 352 17.33 6.71 3.53
CA ARG A 352 18.11 5.73 2.73
C ARG A 352 17.28 5.10 1.61
N ASN A 353 16.02 4.78 1.90
CA ASN A 353 15.12 4.19 0.91
C ASN A 353 14.80 5.17 -0.24
N ALA A 354 14.60 6.45 0.07
CA ALA A 354 14.39 7.48 -0.94
C ALA A 354 15.64 7.66 -1.81
N ALA A 355 16.82 7.79 -1.19
CA ALA A 355 18.10 7.87 -1.88
C ALA A 355 18.33 6.67 -2.81
N LYS A 356 18.18 5.45 -2.28
CA LYS A 356 18.30 4.20 -3.04
C LYS A 356 17.33 4.16 -4.23
N LYS A 357 16.04 4.47 -4.02
CA LYS A 357 15.06 4.52 -5.12
C LYS A 357 15.51 5.50 -6.21
N ARG A 358 15.93 6.70 -5.82
CA ARG A 358 16.38 7.73 -6.77
C ARG A 358 17.61 7.29 -7.57
N ILE A 359 18.59 6.66 -6.94
CA ILE A 359 19.77 6.10 -7.62
C ILE A 359 19.34 5.08 -8.69
N VAL A 360 18.42 4.17 -8.35
CA VAL A 360 17.89 3.18 -9.31
C VAL A 360 17.19 3.86 -10.49
N GLU A 361 16.37 4.88 -10.22
CA GLU A 361 15.59 5.58 -11.25
C GLU A 361 16.43 6.42 -12.20
N LEU A 362 17.60 6.87 -11.74
CA LEU A 362 18.57 7.58 -12.56
C LEU A 362 19.49 6.64 -13.36
N GLY A 363 19.32 5.33 -13.23
CA GLY A 363 19.98 4.35 -14.10
C GLY A 363 21.05 3.48 -13.44
N TRP A 364 21.12 3.43 -12.11
CA TRP A 364 22.04 2.54 -11.37
C TRP A 364 21.26 1.47 -10.57
N PRO A 365 20.65 0.49 -11.24
CA PRO A 365 19.84 -0.55 -10.60
C PRO A 365 20.65 -1.53 -9.74
N GLU A 366 21.98 -1.52 -9.80
CA GLU A 366 22.88 -2.40 -9.05
C GLU A 366 22.70 -2.24 -7.54
N VAL A 367 22.32 -1.05 -7.06
CA VAL A 367 22.06 -0.79 -5.64
C VAL A 367 20.79 -1.48 -5.10
N ARG A 368 19.98 -2.11 -5.95
CA ARG A 368 18.67 -2.70 -5.57
C ARG A 368 18.77 -3.74 -4.47
N GLY A 369 19.87 -4.49 -4.38
CA GLY A 369 20.07 -5.49 -3.32
C GLY A 369 20.83 -4.97 -2.09
N VAL A 370 21.16 -3.67 -2.02
CA VAL A 370 21.94 -3.08 -0.92
C VAL A 370 21.06 -2.40 0.14
N TYR A 371 21.26 -2.63 1.42
CA TYR A 371 20.38 -2.15 2.50
C TYR A 371 18.91 -2.58 2.31
N VAL A 372 18.68 -3.81 1.86
CA VAL A 372 17.32 -4.35 1.76
C VAL A 372 16.81 -4.63 3.17
N TYR A 373 15.74 -3.96 3.56
CA TYR A 373 15.07 -4.17 4.84
C TYR A 373 13.87 -5.09 4.62
N ASN A 374 13.91 -6.28 5.22
CA ASN A 374 12.72 -7.09 5.44
C ASN A 374 12.06 -6.62 6.76
N THR A 375 10.77 -6.84 6.97
CA THR A 375 10.02 -6.33 8.15
C THR A 375 10.74 -6.54 9.49
N THR A 376 11.56 -7.60 9.60
CA THR A 376 12.27 -8.03 10.80
C THR A 376 13.72 -7.54 10.90
N GLY A 377 14.29 -6.94 9.85
CA GLY A 377 15.67 -6.42 9.84
C GLY A 377 16.26 -6.21 8.44
N TYR A 378 17.51 -5.72 8.40
CA TYR A 378 18.29 -5.71 7.17
C TYR A 378 18.80 -7.12 6.85
N VAL A 379 18.71 -7.50 5.58
CA VAL A 379 19.33 -8.74 5.05
C VAL A 379 20.74 -8.46 4.57
N GLU A 380 21.55 -9.51 4.38
CA GLU A 380 22.85 -9.41 3.72
C GLU A 380 22.67 -8.87 2.28
N ASP A 381 23.58 -8.01 1.84
CA ASP A 381 23.49 -7.44 0.49
C ASP A 381 23.77 -8.50 -0.58
N TYR A 382 23.08 -8.35 -1.71
CA TYR A 382 23.10 -9.29 -2.81
C TYR A 382 22.95 -8.56 -4.15
N ASP A 383 23.29 -9.23 -5.25
CA ASP A 383 23.13 -8.72 -6.60
C ASP A 383 21.72 -8.99 -7.13
N VAL A 384 21.23 -8.02 -7.91
CA VAL A 384 19.96 -8.13 -8.62
C VAL A 384 20.25 -8.06 -10.10
N GLU A 385 19.76 -9.01 -10.88
CA GLU A 385 20.00 -9.02 -12.32
C GLU A 385 19.42 -7.74 -12.96
N LEU A 386 20.13 -7.19 -13.94
CA LEU A 386 19.73 -5.96 -14.64
C LEU A 386 18.30 -6.02 -15.23
N ARG A 387 17.86 -7.21 -15.66
CA ARG A 387 16.52 -7.45 -16.23
C ARG A 387 15.48 -7.91 -15.19
N PHE A 388 15.83 -7.94 -13.92
CA PHE A 388 14.91 -8.32 -12.85
C PHE A 388 13.77 -7.27 -12.76
N PRO A 389 12.49 -7.66 -12.82
CA PRO A 389 11.40 -6.69 -12.86
C PRO A 389 11.35 -5.78 -11.61
N ASP A 390 10.98 -4.51 -11.78
CA ASP A 390 10.87 -3.53 -10.68
C ASP A 390 9.85 -3.95 -9.60
N ASP A 391 8.78 -4.60 -10.04
CA ASP A 391 7.69 -5.09 -9.21
C ASP A 391 7.98 -6.49 -8.65
N TYR A 392 9.20 -7.00 -8.73
CA TYR A 392 9.60 -8.28 -8.14
C TYR A 392 10.65 -8.10 -7.03
N THR A 393 10.77 -9.10 -6.15
CA THR A 393 11.69 -9.13 -5.02
C THR A 393 12.14 -10.54 -4.69
N TYR A 394 13.40 -10.71 -4.29
CA TYR A 394 13.90 -11.95 -3.69
C TYR A 394 13.64 -12.01 -2.17
N THR A 395 13.44 -10.85 -1.55
CA THR A 395 13.28 -10.72 -0.10
C THR A 395 11.81 -10.56 0.28
N LEU A 396 11.34 -11.40 1.20
CA LEU A 396 10.03 -11.29 1.86
C LEU A 396 10.16 -11.64 3.35
N SER A 397 9.34 -11.02 4.18
CA SER A 397 9.23 -11.40 5.59
C SER A 397 8.69 -12.82 5.73
N PHE A 398 8.96 -13.47 6.86
CA PHE A 398 8.54 -14.85 7.07
C PHE A 398 7.01 -14.95 7.19
N SER A 399 6.35 -13.92 7.73
CA SER A 399 4.89 -13.81 7.73
C SER A 399 4.32 -13.79 6.31
N HIS A 400 4.88 -12.97 5.41
CA HIS A 400 4.45 -12.95 4.01
C HIS A 400 4.66 -14.30 3.31
N ILE A 401 5.78 -14.98 3.58
CA ILE A 401 6.03 -16.33 3.05
C ILE A 401 5.00 -17.33 3.58
N SER A 402 4.58 -17.22 4.85
CA SER A 402 3.54 -18.06 5.42
C SER A 402 2.19 -17.86 4.74
N ASP A 403 1.84 -16.62 4.38
CA ASP A 403 0.61 -16.32 3.65
C ASP A 403 0.65 -16.88 2.21
N VAL A 404 1.81 -16.81 1.53
CA VAL A 404 2.01 -17.49 0.23
C VAL A 404 1.88 -19.00 0.38
N PHE A 405 2.50 -19.57 1.40
CA PHE A 405 2.44 -21.01 1.68
C PHE A 405 1.02 -21.52 1.93
N ALA A 406 0.22 -20.76 2.68
CA ALA A 406 -1.15 -21.15 3.00
C ALA A 406 -2.12 -20.98 1.81
N SER A 407 -1.75 -20.19 0.81
CA SER A 407 -2.66 -19.79 -0.27
C SER A 407 -2.28 -20.30 -1.66
N CYS A 408 -1.05 -20.77 -1.86
CA CYS A 408 -0.54 -21.30 -3.12
C CYS A 408 -0.14 -22.78 -2.98
N ASP A 409 -0.97 -23.68 -3.49
CA ASP A 409 -0.72 -25.13 -3.40
C ASP A 409 0.59 -25.53 -4.08
N THR A 410 0.91 -24.93 -5.24
CA THR A 410 2.17 -25.22 -5.94
C THR A 410 3.39 -24.80 -5.12
N PHE A 411 3.33 -23.67 -4.42
CA PHE A 411 4.40 -23.24 -3.53
C PHE A 411 4.46 -24.14 -2.30
N ALA A 412 3.32 -24.55 -1.76
CA ALA A 412 3.26 -25.46 -0.64
C ALA A 412 3.87 -26.83 -0.97
N GLU A 413 3.58 -27.40 -2.16
CA GLU A 413 4.22 -28.62 -2.65
C GLU A 413 5.74 -28.46 -2.82
N LEU A 414 6.18 -27.33 -3.37
CA LEU A 414 7.60 -27.02 -3.52
C LEU A 414 8.32 -27.01 -2.18
N VAL A 415 7.76 -26.31 -1.21
CA VAL A 415 8.33 -26.17 0.13
C VAL A 415 8.33 -27.51 0.86
N ARG A 416 7.24 -28.29 0.76
CA ARG A 416 7.15 -29.65 1.33
C ARG A 416 8.15 -30.64 0.75
N SER A 417 8.72 -30.37 -0.43
CA SER A 417 9.81 -31.19 -0.97
C SER A 417 11.10 -31.14 -0.15
N LYS A 418 11.21 -30.23 0.84
CA LYS A 418 12.40 -29.97 1.67
C LYS A 418 13.65 -29.51 0.90
N LYS A 419 13.49 -29.19 -0.40
CA LYS A 419 14.56 -28.69 -1.27
C LYS A 419 14.83 -27.21 -1.13
N PHE A 420 13.96 -26.48 -0.43
CA PHE A 420 14.10 -25.06 -0.17
C PHE A 420 14.05 -24.80 1.33
N ILE A 421 14.81 -23.81 1.78
CA ILE A 421 14.75 -23.29 3.14
C ILE A 421 14.51 -21.78 3.11
N TYR A 422 14.02 -21.25 4.22
CA TYR A 422 13.99 -19.81 4.44
C TYR A 422 15.24 -19.38 5.21
N LEU A 423 16.01 -18.46 4.64
CA LEU A 423 17.24 -17.95 5.24
C LEU A 423 17.41 -16.48 4.87
N ASP A 424 17.68 -15.65 5.87
CA ASP A 424 17.96 -14.21 5.71
C ASP A 424 16.96 -13.45 4.83
N GLY A 425 15.65 -13.69 5.00
CA GLY A 425 14.62 -13.02 4.18
C GLY A 425 14.31 -13.68 2.83
N HIS A 426 14.99 -14.78 2.49
CA HIS A 426 14.93 -15.42 1.17
C HIS A 426 14.47 -16.87 1.24
N VAL A 427 13.75 -17.34 0.21
CA VAL A 427 13.49 -18.77 0.01
C VAL A 427 14.50 -19.30 -0.99
N ILE A 428 15.46 -20.09 -0.50
CA ILE A 428 16.66 -20.52 -1.23
C ILE A 428 16.77 -22.04 -1.33
N ILE A 429 17.37 -22.54 -2.42
CA ILE A 429 17.72 -23.95 -2.59
C ILE A 429 18.61 -24.43 -1.44
N ASN A 430 18.22 -25.55 -0.82
CA ASN A 430 18.93 -26.19 0.28
C ASN A 430 20.17 -26.97 -0.22
N SER A 431 21.22 -26.26 -0.59
CA SER A 431 22.50 -26.81 -1.06
C SER A 431 23.69 -26.10 -0.42
N ASP A 432 24.74 -26.85 -0.09
CA ASP A 432 25.99 -26.31 0.49
C ASP A 432 26.72 -25.34 -0.45
N ARG A 433 26.40 -25.37 -1.76
CA ARG A 433 26.87 -24.37 -2.72
C ARG A 433 26.34 -22.97 -2.41
N TYR A 434 25.12 -22.88 -1.88
CA TYR A 434 24.40 -21.62 -1.68
C TYR A 434 24.28 -21.21 -0.21
N ILE A 435 24.46 -22.15 0.72
CA ILE A 435 24.24 -21.93 2.16
C ILE A 435 25.52 -22.17 2.95
N ARG A 436 25.89 -21.18 3.76
CA ARG A 436 26.94 -21.31 4.78
C ARG A 436 26.37 -22.02 6.00
N LYS A 437 26.94 -23.18 6.35
CA LYS A 437 26.54 -23.95 7.53
C LYS A 437 27.63 -23.94 8.60
N GLU A 438 27.24 -23.71 9.86
CA GLU A 438 28.11 -23.88 11.02
C GLU A 438 27.53 -24.98 11.92
N HIS A 439 28.33 -26.00 12.25
CA HIS A 439 27.87 -27.16 13.02
C HIS A 439 26.60 -27.84 12.47
N GLY A 440 26.42 -27.80 11.14
CA GLY A 440 25.25 -28.37 10.45
C GLY A 440 23.99 -27.48 10.47
N ILE A 441 24.09 -26.26 10.98
CA ILE A 441 23.01 -25.25 11.03
C ILE A 441 23.27 -24.21 9.94
N ALA A 442 22.25 -23.90 9.13
CA ALA A 442 22.33 -22.83 8.14
C ALA A 442 22.42 -21.46 8.83
N MET A 443 23.48 -20.70 8.55
CA MET A 443 23.79 -19.42 9.21
C MET A 443 23.71 -18.21 8.29
N GLY A 444 23.77 -18.41 6.97
CA GLY A 444 23.68 -17.31 6.00
C GLY A 444 23.92 -17.79 4.57
N LEU A 445 23.85 -16.85 3.64
CA LEU A 445 24.10 -17.11 2.22
C LEU A 445 25.61 -17.21 1.97
N THR A 446 26.01 -18.06 1.02
CA THR A 446 27.39 -17.98 0.50
C THR A 446 27.56 -16.71 -0.33
N GLU A 447 28.79 -16.23 -0.45
CA GLU A 447 29.10 -15.11 -1.35
C GLU A 447 28.68 -15.42 -2.79
N TYR A 448 28.89 -16.68 -3.24
CA TYR A 448 28.40 -17.14 -4.53
C TYR A 448 26.87 -16.95 -4.67
N ALA A 449 26.08 -17.35 -3.67
CA ALA A 449 24.62 -17.19 -3.71
C ALA A 449 24.21 -15.71 -3.83
N ARG A 450 24.88 -14.82 -3.09
CA ARG A 450 24.59 -13.39 -3.08
C ARG A 450 24.86 -12.74 -4.44
N HIS A 451 25.82 -13.22 -5.22
CA HIS A 451 26.02 -12.78 -6.61
C HIS A 451 25.11 -13.48 -7.64
N HIS A 452 24.40 -14.56 -7.26
CA HIS A 452 23.64 -15.42 -8.19
C HIS A 452 22.22 -15.69 -7.66
N MET A 453 21.51 -14.63 -7.25
CA MET A 453 20.19 -14.76 -6.63
C MET A 453 19.17 -15.42 -7.57
N ALA A 454 19.12 -15.13 -8.87
CA ALA A 454 18.21 -15.85 -9.78
C ALA A 454 18.54 -17.34 -9.93
N GLU A 455 19.78 -17.78 -9.69
CA GLU A 455 20.13 -19.20 -9.75
C GLU A 455 19.53 -19.97 -8.57
N CYS A 456 19.55 -19.37 -7.38
CA CYS A 456 19.33 -20.10 -6.13
C CYS A 456 18.08 -19.67 -5.34
N CYS A 457 17.56 -18.46 -5.55
CA CYS A 457 16.42 -17.91 -4.80
C CYS A 457 15.12 -17.89 -5.62
N LEU A 458 14.01 -18.04 -4.91
CA LEU A 458 12.68 -17.74 -5.45
C LEU A 458 12.43 -16.23 -5.41
N ASP A 459 11.86 -15.71 -6.49
CA ASP A 459 11.40 -14.34 -6.63
C ASP A 459 9.88 -14.23 -6.45
N PHE A 460 9.43 -13.06 -6.02
CA PHE A 460 8.02 -12.81 -5.73
C PHE A 460 7.61 -11.47 -6.32
N LYS A 461 6.46 -11.44 -6.99
CA LYS A 461 5.84 -10.20 -7.42
C LYS A 461 5.31 -9.45 -6.20
N ARG A 462 5.69 -8.17 -6.06
CA ARG A 462 5.15 -7.24 -5.07
C ARG A 462 3.76 -6.82 -5.52
N VAL A 463 2.75 -7.16 -4.73
CA VAL A 463 1.42 -6.57 -4.83
C VAL A 463 1.16 -5.79 -3.56
N TYR A 464 0.93 -4.49 -3.71
CA TYR A 464 0.58 -3.61 -2.60
C TYR A 464 -0.91 -3.76 -2.31
N ALA A 465 -1.26 -3.93 -1.03
CA ALA A 465 -2.62 -4.15 -0.57
C ALA A 465 -3.64 -3.09 -1.07
N GLU A 466 -4.90 -3.48 -1.13
CA GLU A 466 -6.02 -2.52 -1.05
C GLU A 466 -6.05 -2.03 0.41
N PHE A 467 -5.41 -0.90 0.70
CA PHE A 467 -5.51 -0.29 2.02
C PHE A 467 -6.97 0.04 2.32
N ASP A 468 -7.39 -0.22 3.56
CA ASP A 468 -8.60 0.37 4.11
C ASP A 468 -8.28 1.83 4.46
N TYR A 469 -8.18 2.68 3.42
CA TYR A 469 -7.98 4.10 3.61
C TYR A 469 -9.18 4.66 4.37
N SER A 470 -8.97 5.02 5.63
CA SER A 470 -9.89 5.89 6.33
C SER A 470 -9.65 7.30 5.81
N TYR A 471 -10.54 7.82 4.95
CA TYR A 471 -10.34 9.16 4.40
C TYR A 471 -10.39 10.22 5.51
N THR A 472 -9.22 10.67 5.90
CA THR A 472 -8.99 11.96 6.55
C THR A 472 -7.98 12.70 5.69
N TYR A 473 -8.23 13.98 5.43
CA TYR A 473 -7.43 14.79 4.52
C TYR A 473 -5.91 14.76 4.85
N GLY A 474 -5.12 14.29 3.87
CA GLY A 474 -3.64 14.34 3.87
C GLY A 474 -2.97 13.53 4.96
N GLU A 475 -3.47 12.32 5.26
CA GLU A 475 -2.81 11.47 6.23
C GLU A 475 -1.80 10.54 5.56
N LEU A 476 -0.52 10.85 5.75
CA LEU A 476 0.56 9.96 5.37
C LEU A 476 0.47 8.64 6.14
N HIS A 477 -0.07 7.60 5.49
CA HIS A 477 0.01 6.23 5.95
C HIS A 477 1.25 5.57 5.34
N LYS A 478 2.17 5.10 6.19
CA LYS A 478 3.33 4.34 5.74
C LYS A 478 2.86 3.09 4.99
N ASP A 479 3.45 2.81 3.83
CA ASP A 479 3.29 1.55 3.11
C ASP A 479 3.59 0.35 4.05
N GLU A 480 2.56 -0.18 4.70
CA GLU A 480 2.62 -1.51 5.32
C GLU A 480 2.41 -2.53 4.20
N LEU A 481 3.50 -3.17 3.75
CA LEU A 481 3.43 -4.35 2.88
C LEU A 481 2.48 -5.36 3.52
N THR A 482 1.30 -5.57 2.92
CA THR A 482 0.32 -6.57 3.39
C THR A 482 -0.23 -7.42 2.24
N GLU A 483 -0.63 -8.62 2.66
CA GLU A 483 -1.01 -9.85 1.95
C GLU A 483 -1.01 -9.85 0.41
N ILE A 484 -0.04 -10.60 -0.11
CA ILE A 484 0.08 -11.06 -1.50
C ILE A 484 -1.27 -11.67 -1.95
N THR A 485 -1.91 -11.06 -2.95
CA THR A 485 -3.24 -11.47 -3.44
C THR A 485 -3.21 -12.74 -4.31
N ALA A 486 -4.40 -13.30 -4.57
CA ALA A 486 -4.62 -14.54 -5.32
C ALA A 486 -3.94 -14.64 -6.69
N GLU A 487 -3.69 -13.50 -7.34
CA GLU A 487 -3.12 -13.44 -8.69
C GLU A 487 -1.58 -13.54 -8.70
N ASN A 488 -0.93 -13.36 -7.54
CA ASN A 488 0.49 -13.64 -7.33
C ASN A 488 0.77 -15.10 -6.91
N ARG A 489 -0.27 -15.92 -6.78
CA ARG A 489 -0.17 -17.31 -6.29
C ARG A 489 0.18 -18.32 -7.38
N SER A 490 0.68 -17.85 -8.52
CA SER A 490 1.01 -18.68 -9.68
C SER A 490 2.46 -18.41 -10.07
N PHE A 491 3.32 -19.41 -9.91
CA PHE A 491 4.70 -19.35 -10.40
C PHE A 491 4.74 -19.13 -11.92
N SER A 492 5.66 -18.28 -12.38
CA SER A 492 6.01 -18.14 -13.80
C SER A 492 6.55 -19.47 -14.35
N ASP A 493 6.51 -19.65 -15.67
CA ASP A 493 7.06 -20.85 -16.31
C ASP A 493 8.56 -21.05 -16.02
N GLU A 494 9.31 -19.95 -15.88
CA GLU A 494 10.70 -19.93 -15.46
C GLU A 494 10.87 -20.46 -14.03
N GLN A 495 10.03 -20.00 -13.10
CA GLN A 495 10.02 -20.49 -11.72
C GLN A 495 9.63 -21.97 -11.69
N ARG A 496 8.59 -22.38 -12.42
CA ARG A 496 8.20 -23.79 -12.57
C ARG A 496 9.34 -24.62 -13.17
N LYS A 497 10.16 -24.05 -14.05
CA LYS A 497 11.34 -24.72 -14.63
C LYS A 497 12.47 -24.85 -13.60
N LYS A 498 12.79 -23.81 -12.81
CA LYS A 498 13.74 -23.88 -11.69
C LYS A 498 13.32 -24.93 -10.66
N ILE A 499 12.02 -24.92 -10.32
CA ILE A 499 11.37 -25.93 -9.47
C ILE A 499 11.56 -27.33 -10.05
N ARG A 500 11.24 -27.54 -11.34
CA ARG A 500 11.44 -28.84 -12.01
C ARG A 500 12.90 -29.27 -12.03
N MET A 501 13.84 -28.37 -12.30
CA MET A 501 15.28 -28.68 -12.32
C MET A 501 15.80 -29.07 -10.92
N ALA A 502 15.44 -28.32 -9.87
CA ALA A 502 15.71 -28.70 -8.49
C ALA A 502 15.01 -30.02 -8.11
N MET A 503 13.85 -30.31 -8.69
CA MET A 503 13.15 -31.59 -8.52
C MET A 503 13.91 -32.78 -9.13
N TYR A 504 14.63 -32.59 -10.25
CA TYR A 504 15.39 -33.64 -10.95
C TYR A 504 16.78 -33.92 -10.36
N GLU A 505 17.44 -32.97 -9.70
CA GLU A 505 18.83 -33.15 -9.20
C GLU A 505 18.94 -33.83 -7.83
N ILE A 506 17.86 -33.97 -7.07
CA ILE A 506 17.88 -34.53 -5.72
C ILE A 506 16.67 -35.47 -5.54
N SER A 507 16.76 -36.70 -6.03
CA SER A 507 15.74 -37.73 -5.79
C SER A 507 16.25 -38.78 -4.81
N GLU A 508 15.69 -38.75 -3.59
CA GLU A 508 15.57 -39.81 -2.56
C GLU A 508 15.34 -39.04 -1.24
N GLU A 509 14.35 -39.27 -0.38
CA GLU A 509 13.47 -40.39 -0.08
C GLU A 509 12.09 -39.81 0.35
N ASN A 510 11.01 -40.57 0.20
CA ASN A 510 9.77 -40.32 0.94
C ASN A 510 9.12 -41.67 1.27
N ASP A 511 9.23 -42.08 2.53
CA ASP A 511 8.61 -43.30 3.03
C ASP A 511 7.28 -43.02 3.75
N LYS A 512 6.27 -43.83 3.41
CA LYS A 512 4.92 -43.85 3.98
C LYS A 512 4.93 -44.67 5.28
N LEU A 513 4.02 -44.38 6.23
CA LEU A 513 2.96 -45.32 6.67
C LEU A 513 2.19 -44.89 7.94
N ALA A 514 0.87 -45.15 7.87
CA ALA A 514 -0.09 -45.69 8.85
C ALA A 514 -0.31 -45.07 10.25
N VAL A 515 -1.60 -44.87 10.55
CA VAL A 515 -2.24 -44.43 11.80
C VAL A 515 -2.62 -45.64 12.68
N PRO A 516 -2.55 -45.55 14.02
CA PRO A 516 -3.70 -46.03 14.83
C PRO A 516 -4.00 -45.31 16.18
N SER A 517 -5.30 -45.09 16.39
CA SER A 517 -6.18 -45.16 17.59
C SER A 517 -5.74 -44.84 19.04
N ALA A 518 -6.60 -44.03 19.71
CA ALA A 518 -6.71 -43.58 21.11
C ALA A 518 -6.73 -44.69 22.20
N VAL A 519 -6.42 -44.49 23.50
CA VAL A 519 -7.00 -43.55 24.50
C VAL A 519 -6.02 -43.23 25.68
N ASN A 520 -6.09 -41.97 26.14
CA ASN A 520 -5.41 -41.31 27.28
C ASN A 520 -3.89 -41.47 27.33
N GLU A 521 -3.28 -41.18 26.20
CA GLU A 521 -1.88 -41.41 25.92
C GLU A 521 -0.97 -40.20 26.20
N PHE A 522 -1.47 -38.96 26.31
CA PHE A 522 -0.58 -37.79 26.25
C PHE A 522 0.58 -37.81 27.26
N GLY A 523 0.30 -37.94 28.56
CA GLY A 523 1.36 -38.01 29.57
C GLY A 523 2.25 -39.26 29.46
N LYS A 524 1.73 -40.36 28.90
CA LYS A 524 2.50 -41.58 28.61
C LYS A 524 3.41 -41.39 27.40
N ALA A 525 2.91 -40.77 26.33
CA ALA A 525 3.65 -40.42 25.12
C ALA A 525 4.77 -39.43 25.42
N VAL A 526 4.52 -38.41 26.26
CA VAL A 526 5.56 -37.48 26.73
C VAL A 526 6.68 -38.24 27.45
N ARG A 527 6.35 -39.13 28.41
CA ARG A 527 7.36 -39.93 29.12
C ARG A 527 8.12 -40.87 28.17
N PHE A 528 7.40 -41.53 27.28
CA PHE A 528 7.97 -42.40 26.26
C PHE A 528 8.98 -41.67 25.38
N HIS A 529 8.64 -40.48 24.85
CA HIS A 529 9.56 -39.70 24.03
C HIS A 529 10.77 -39.21 24.82
N MET A 530 10.62 -38.81 26.08
CA MET A 530 11.75 -38.42 26.94
C MET A 530 12.70 -39.59 27.21
N GLU A 531 12.17 -40.78 27.50
CA GLU A 531 12.95 -42.00 27.70
C GLU A 531 13.66 -42.42 26.41
N ARG A 532 12.95 -42.42 25.28
CA ARG A 532 13.50 -42.73 23.95
C ARG A 532 14.65 -41.79 23.57
N CYS A 533 14.51 -40.50 23.87
CA CYS A 533 15.52 -39.48 23.58
C CYS A 533 16.60 -39.38 24.68
N GLY A 534 16.50 -40.15 25.77
CA GLY A 534 17.47 -40.15 26.87
C GLY A 534 17.58 -38.82 27.63
N VAL A 535 16.51 -38.03 27.71
CA VAL A 535 16.52 -36.66 28.27
C VAL A 535 15.78 -36.55 29.60
N THR A 536 16.32 -35.76 30.54
CA THR A 536 15.67 -35.46 31.83
C THR A 536 14.67 -34.31 31.70
N SER A 537 13.82 -34.11 32.73
CA SER A 537 12.88 -32.97 32.73
C SER A 537 13.58 -31.62 32.73
N ASP A 538 14.75 -31.52 33.37
CA ASP A 538 15.56 -30.31 33.38
C ASP A 538 16.19 -30.04 32.01
N GLN A 539 16.71 -31.08 31.34
CA GLN A 539 17.25 -30.95 29.99
C GLN A 539 16.18 -30.56 28.96
N VAL A 540 14.96 -31.11 29.09
CA VAL A 540 13.83 -30.70 28.22
C VAL A 540 13.40 -29.28 28.54
N ALA A 541 13.33 -28.89 29.81
CA ALA A 541 13.04 -27.52 30.23
C ALA A 541 14.04 -26.53 29.63
N ASP A 542 15.34 -26.85 29.71
CA ASP A 542 16.41 -26.07 29.09
C ASP A 542 16.25 -26.00 27.57
N ARG A 543 16.11 -27.12 26.86
CA ARG A 543 16.03 -27.11 25.38
C ARG A 543 14.76 -26.47 24.83
N SER A 544 13.66 -26.50 25.58
CA SER A 544 12.37 -25.94 25.17
C SER A 544 12.12 -24.51 25.66
N GLY A 545 12.97 -23.99 26.55
CA GLY A 545 12.71 -22.73 27.26
C GLY A 545 11.48 -22.77 28.18
N MET A 546 10.93 -23.96 28.48
CA MET A 546 9.81 -24.14 29.40
C MET A 546 10.31 -24.29 30.84
N GLY A 547 9.53 -23.85 31.82
CA GLY A 547 9.81 -24.21 33.22
C GLY A 547 9.65 -25.71 33.47
N VAL A 548 10.49 -26.29 34.34
CA VAL A 548 10.45 -27.72 34.73
C VAL A 548 9.05 -28.14 35.22
N ASN A 549 8.33 -27.24 35.89
CA ASN A 549 6.94 -27.47 36.30
C ASN A 549 5.97 -27.66 35.12
N THR A 550 6.20 -26.99 34.00
CA THR A 550 5.41 -27.15 32.77
C THR A 550 5.70 -28.49 32.11
N VAL A 551 6.97 -28.91 32.06
CA VAL A 551 7.36 -30.26 31.59
C VAL A 551 6.70 -31.34 32.46
N ASN A 552 6.71 -31.17 33.79
CA ASN A 552 6.05 -32.10 34.71
C ASN A 552 4.53 -32.12 34.55
N LYS A 553 3.88 -30.98 34.22
CA LYS A 553 2.45 -30.95 33.87
C LYS A 553 2.17 -31.79 32.62
N MET A 554 3.00 -31.67 31.57
CA MET A 554 2.89 -32.50 30.36
C MET A 554 3.06 -33.99 30.69
N ARG A 555 4.09 -34.36 31.47
CA ARG A 555 4.30 -35.74 31.95
C ARG A 555 3.10 -36.29 32.72
N SER A 556 2.40 -35.45 33.47
CA SER A 556 1.18 -35.84 34.21
C SER A 556 -0.09 -35.91 33.35
N GLY A 557 -0.02 -35.58 32.05
CA GLY A 557 -1.16 -35.61 31.13
C GLY A 557 -2.15 -34.45 31.31
N LYS A 558 -1.73 -33.36 31.96
CA LYS A 558 -2.58 -32.16 32.12
C LYS A 558 -2.70 -31.41 30.79
N LYS A 559 -3.84 -30.73 30.59
CA LYS A 559 -4.10 -29.89 29.42
C LYS A 559 -3.04 -28.79 29.32
N VAL A 560 -2.48 -28.62 28.13
CA VAL A 560 -1.48 -27.60 27.78
C VAL A 560 -1.90 -26.89 26.49
N LYS A 561 -1.21 -25.79 26.15
CA LYS A 561 -1.45 -25.07 24.90
C LYS A 561 -0.71 -25.72 23.75
N LEU A 562 -1.12 -25.42 22.51
CA LEU A 562 -0.45 -25.90 21.30
C LEU A 562 1.04 -25.58 21.32
N GLU A 563 1.41 -24.34 21.63
CA GLU A 563 2.79 -23.86 21.66
C GLU A 563 3.67 -24.66 22.64
N THR A 564 3.09 -25.11 23.75
CA THR A 564 3.78 -25.95 24.74
C THR A 564 4.11 -27.33 24.16
N VAL A 565 3.20 -27.89 23.35
CA VAL A 565 3.42 -29.17 22.66
C VAL A 565 4.47 -29.00 21.56
N LEU A 566 4.39 -27.93 20.77
CA LEU A 566 5.36 -27.65 19.69
C LEU A 566 6.78 -27.43 20.24
N ALA A 567 6.93 -26.63 21.30
CA ALA A 567 8.23 -26.41 21.95
C ALA A 567 8.83 -27.72 22.50
N PHE A 568 8.00 -28.61 23.04
CA PHE A 568 8.45 -29.95 23.46
C PHE A 568 8.91 -30.79 22.26
N CYS A 569 8.14 -30.81 21.18
CA CYS A 569 8.48 -31.56 19.98
C CYS A 569 9.80 -31.09 19.36
N VAL A 570 10.03 -29.77 19.27
CA VAL A 570 11.28 -29.20 18.76
C VAL A 570 12.45 -29.51 19.69
N ALA A 571 12.28 -29.40 21.01
CA ALA A 571 13.34 -29.68 21.99
C ALA A 571 13.85 -31.14 21.97
N LEU A 572 13.01 -32.08 21.53
CA LEU A 572 13.34 -33.50 21.37
C LEU A 572 13.61 -33.88 19.90
N GLU A 573 13.57 -32.91 18.97
CA GLU A 573 13.72 -33.12 17.54
C GLU A 573 12.78 -34.22 17.01
N LEU A 574 11.52 -34.18 17.44
CA LEU A 574 10.53 -35.19 17.06
C LEU A 574 10.15 -35.07 15.59
N GLU A 575 10.16 -36.22 14.91
CA GLU A 575 9.63 -36.42 13.57
C GLU A 575 8.14 -36.04 13.49
N GLU A 576 7.67 -35.73 12.28
CA GLU A 576 6.31 -35.23 12.05
C GLU A 576 5.24 -36.21 12.54
N SER A 577 5.41 -37.51 12.29
CA SER A 577 4.51 -38.56 12.76
C SER A 577 4.31 -38.51 14.27
N PHE A 578 5.40 -38.41 15.04
CA PHE A 578 5.36 -38.28 16.50
C PHE A 578 4.78 -36.94 16.95
N ARG A 579 5.01 -35.86 16.21
CA ARG A 579 4.43 -34.54 16.52
C ARG A 579 2.91 -34.55 16.37
N LEU A 580 2.41 -35.04 15.23
CA LEU A 580 0.97 -35.14 14.95
C LEU A 580 0.27 -36.03 15.96
N ASP A 581 0.89 -37.19 16.24
CA ASP A 581 0.44 -38.11 17.27
C ASP A 581 0.34 -37.41 18.65
N LEU A 582 1.40 -36.70 19.06
CA LEU A 582 1.43 -36.00 20.34
C LEU A 582 0.41 -34.86 20.42
N MET A 583 0.19 -34.13 19.32
CA MET A 583 -0.83 -33.08 19.21
C MET A 583 -2.25 -33.65 19.33
N GLN A 584 -2.55 -34.73 18.62
CA GLN A 584 -3.82 -35.44 18.69
C GLN A 584 -4.10 -35.90 20.14
N LYS A 585 -3.07 -36.47 20.79
CA LYS A 585 -3.14 -36.91 22.19
C LYS A 585 -3.36 -35.75 23.16
N ALA A 586 -2.75 -34.60 22.90
CA ALA A 586 -2.94 -33.37 23.67
C ALA A 586 -4.27 -32.65 23.39
N LYS A 587 -5.02 -33.08 22.36
CA LYS A 587 -6.25 -32.44 21.86
C LYS A 587 -6.02 -30.98 21.47
N VAL A 588 -4.94 -30.74 20.74
CA VAL A 588 -4.61 -29.43 20.13
C VAL A 588 -4.45 -29.60 18.63
N GLU A 589 -4.87 -28.61 17.87
CA GLU A 589 -4.84 -28.62 16.41
C GLU A 589 -4.44 -27.24 15.87
N PHE A 590 -3.93 -27.21 14.63
CA PHE A 590 -3.69 -25.96 13.93
C PHE A 590 -5.01 -25.39 13.41
N ASP A 591 -5.35 -24.20 13.87
CA ASP A 591 -6.37 -23.35 13.22
C ASP A 591 -5.72 -22.52 12.11
N MET A 592 -5.93 -22.91 10.85
CA MET A 592 -5.34 -22.20 9.68
C MET A 592 -5.94 -20.80 9.43
N GLY A 593 -7.07 -20.47 10.08
CA GLY A 593 -7.58 -19.10 10.13
C GLY A 593 -6.74 -18.17 11.01
N ASN A 594 -5.94 -18.72 11.92
CA ASN A 594 -5.05 -17.97 12.81
C ASN A 594 -3.67 -17.75 12.15
N PRO A 595 -3.23 -16.50 11.92
CA PRO A 595 -1.93 -16.20 11.30
C PRO A 595 -0.73 -16.80 12.04
N ALA A 596 -0.77 -16.88 13.38
CA ALA A 596 0.31 -17.48 14.16
C ALA A 596 0.44 -18.98 13.88
N HIS A 597 -0.68 -19.68 13.72
CA HIS A 597 -0.68 -21.11 13.42
C HIS A 597 -0.22 -21.41 12.01
N ARG A 598 -0.58 -20.56 11.03
CA ARG A 598 0.00 -20.64 9.66
C ARG A 598 1.51 -20.54 9.73
N LEU A 599 2.02 -19.56 10.49
CA LEU A 599 3.45 -19.36 10.71
C LEU A 599 4.11 -20.61 11.30
N TYR A 600 3.50 -21.23 12.31
CA TYR A 600 4.03 -22.44 12.94
C TYR A 600 4.18 -23.60 11.94
N VAL A 601 3.19 -23.83 11.07
CA VAL A 601 3.28 -24.85 10.03
C VAL A 601 4.41 -24.51 9.06
N THR A 602 4.50 -23.26 8.60
CA THR A 602 5.55 -22.80 7.69
C THR A 602 6.96 -22.97 8.28
N ILE A 603 7.15 -22.75 9.60
CA ILE A 603 8.44 -22.97 10.30
C ILE A 603 8.91 -24.42 10.14
N PHE A 604 8.03 -25.41 10.37
CA PHE A 604 8.41 -26.82 10.25
C PHE A 604 8.76 -27.24 8.82
N GLU A 605 8.29 -26.48 7.84
CA GLU A 605 8.58 -26.74 6.43
C GLU A 605 9.86 -26.07 5.94
N LEU A 606 10.04 -24.79 6.25
CA LEU A 606 11.11 -23.96 5.68
C LEU A 606 12.32 -23.78 6.59
N MET A 607 12.24 -24.13 7.87
CA MET A 607 13.33 -23.96 8.83
C MET A 607 13.72 -25.29 9.48
N PRO A 608 14.36 -26.20 8.72
CA PRO A 608 14.77 -27.49 9.26
C PRO A 608 15.78 -27.30 10.40
N LYS A 609 15.58 -28.04 11.49
CA LYS A 609 16.45 -28.03 12.70
C LYS A 609 16.52 -26.71 13.46
N ALA A 610 15.59 -25.76 13.22
CA ALA A 610 15.48 -24.56 14.05
C ALA A 610 15.15 -24.95 15.50
N ASN A 611 15.90 -24.42 16.45
CA ASN A 611 15.65 -24.65 17.88
C ASN A 611 14.56 -23.70 18.41
N VAL A 612 14.03 -23.98 19.60
CA VAL A 612 12.91 -23.21 20.18
C VAL A 612 13.26 -21.74 20.38
N TYR A 613 14.52 -21.40 20.66
CA TYR A 613 14.95 -20.01 20.84
C TYR A 613 14.94 -19.24 19.52
N GLN A 614 15.48 -19.83 18.45
CA GLN A 614 15.44 -19.25 17.10
C GLN A 614 13.98 -19.03 16.65
N ILE A 615 13.11 -20.00 16.91
CA ILE A 615 11.67 -19.89 16.63
C ILE A 615 11.04 -18.76 17.45
N ASN A 616 11.31 -18.68 18.75
CA ASN A 616 10.80 -17.61 19.60
C ASN A 616 11.27 -16.22 19.17
N ASP A 617 12.51 -16.10 18.73
CA ASP A 617 13.07 -14.82 18.26
C ASP A 617 12.47 -14.41 16.91
N LEU A 618 12.28 -15.36 15.99
CA LEU A 618 11.53 -15.12 14.76
C LEU A 618 10.08 -14.69 15.05
N LEU A 619 9.38 -15.38 15.95
CA LEU A 619 8.02 -15.02 16.34
C LEU A 619 7.95 -13.60 16.89
N LYS A 620 8.88 -13.22 17.78
CA LYS A 620 8.96 -11.85 18.30
C LYS A 620 9.22 -10.84 17.19
N ALA A 621 10.13 -11.14 16.27
CA ALA A 621 10.50 -10.25 15.17
C ALA A 621 9.32 -10.01 14.22
N GLU A 622 8.53 -11.04 13.94
CA GLU A 622 7.31 -10.99 13.13
C GLU A 622 6.09 -10.44 13.91
N GLY A 623 6.26 -9.97 15.16
CA GLY A 623 5.20 -9.37 15.97
C GLY A 623 4.26 -10.37 16.68
N PHE A 624 4.60 -11.65 16.71
CA PHE A 624 3.84 -12.71 17.37
C PHE A 624 4.34 -13.01 18.80
N THR A 625 3.49 -13.66 19.59
CA THR A 625 3.88 -14.12 20.93
C THR A 625 4.77 -15.36 20.82
N PRO A 626 5.95 -15.41 21.49
CA PRO A 626 6.80 -16.58 21.47
C PRO A 626 6.13 -17.80 22.13
N TRP A 627 6.50 -19.01 21.72
CA TRP A 627 5.97 -20.26 22.28
C TRP A 627 6.24 -20.41 23.77
N THR A 628 7.43 -19.97 24.20
CA THR A 628 7.88 -20.03 25.58
C THR A 628 8.49 -18.70 26.01
N ARG A 629 8.41 -18.39 27.31
CA ARG A 629 9.08 -17.21 27.88
C ARG A 629 10.39 -17.68 28.47
N ASP A 630 11.50 -17.01 28.13
CA ASP A 630 12.81 -17.32 28.70
C ASP A 630 12.73 -17.33 30.22
N CYS A 631 13.13 -18.44 30.85
CA CYS A 631 13.18 -18.54 32.30
C CYS A 631 14.19 -17.51 32.84
N GLU A 632 13.69 -16.43 33.46
CA GLU A 632 14.51 -15.42 34.17
C GLU A 632 15.37 -16.02 35.30
N GLU A 633 15.21 -17.30 35.64
CA GLU A 633 16.03 -18.00 36.64
C GLU A 633 17.53 -17.96 36.31
N LYS A 634 17.94 -17.91 35.03
CA LYS A 634 19.36 -17.76 34.66
C LYS A 634 19.97 -16.43 35.12
N LYS A 635 19.18 -15.34 35.26
CA LYS A 635 19.66 -14.07 35.84
C LYS A 635 19.80 -14.12 37.37
N ARG A 636 19.11 -15.03 38.07
CA ARG A 636 19.20 -15.19 39.53
C ARG A 636 20.40 -16.04 39.97
N TYR A 637 20.81 -17.04 39.19
CA TYR A 637 21.98 -17.86 39.53
C TYR A 637 23.31 -17.18 39.18
N ALA A 638 23.37 -16.38 38.11
CA ALA A 638 24.57 -15.58 37.80
C ALA A 638 24.89 -14.51 38.86
N LYS A 639 23.87 -13.99 39.57
CA LYS A 639 24.04 -13.01 40.66
C LYS A 639 24.40 -13.64 42.02
N LYS A 640 24.39 -14.97 42.12
CA LYS A 640 24.81 -15.73 43.31
C LYS A 640 26.20 -16.36 43.17
N SER A 641 26.84 -16.24 42.01
CA SER A 641 28.23 -16.64 41.79
C SER A 641 29.14 -15.49 41.33
N MET A 642 28.78 -14.24 41.65
CA MET A 642 29.73 -13.12 41.68
C MET A 642 30.04 -12.77 43.13
#